data_AF-M5IL24-F1
#
_entry.id   AF-M5IL24-F1
#
_cell.length_a   1.000
_cell.length_b   1.000
_cell.length_c   1.000
_cell.angle_alpha   90.00
_cell.angle_beta   90.00
_cell.angle_gamma   90.00
#
_symmetry.space_group_name_H-M   'P 1'
#
loop_
_entity.id
_entity.type
_entity.pdbx_description
1 polymer ?
#
loop_
_entity_poly.entity_id
_entity_poly.type
_entity_poly.pdbx_seq_one_letter_code
_entity_poly.pdbx_strand_id
1 'polypeptide(L)'
;MNKLLSCGIVAAAGLAFSVSSACASDSDLQAIMKARGLTEKDVLAAAKTYQPSGKKDDYIVFSSGGQSGQVMVYGVPSMRIYKFIGVFTPEPWQGYGFDEESKAILKSGAIRGKELSWGDTHHPALTEKNGEYVGDYLFINDKANPRIAVINLHDFETTQIVVNPIMKSEHGGSFITPNSEYVIEAAQYAAPLDNGYHSMDEYEAVFRGAVTFWKFDYPKGKIDEKASFSLELPPYWQDLSDAGKGESFGWAFTNSINSEMYTGGIEKGLPPFEAGASRNDTDYLHVYNWQILEKLAQDKKNYMEINGHRVVTLDAAVKAGALFLIPEPKSPHGVDVTPDGRYIVIGGKLDTHATVYDFKKIKNLIDKKEFAGTDPYGIPVLDMAKSLQGQVELGLGPLHNSFDEKDGIIYTSLYVDSQIVKWDYKNLKVLDRINVHYNIGHLDTMEGKSSKPKGKYAIALDKLSIDRFNPVGPLHPQNHQLIDITGAKMELLYDMPIPLGEPHDVVSIAASKLKPATTYTMGTNSRTGKESPFVTLAGQERVERNGKNVTVYATMIRSHINPEHIEVNKGDNVTIHLTNLERAQDETHGFTVDLYNIHASLEPGKTATVNFVADEEGVFPYYCTEFCSALHLEMMGYLLVKDPNKKYESAKASKLKTLSPEALKAEYDKVIATNKATDEVIQSVVTYLKEKHYEKYPKVKELVTDALDQYGKIPEVKAKADEAYKKGDVNGAILWEYQVWQYMVKTADVGLRAKNNLAKEIATPMSPAASKGEEAYLKGGCNGCHVIGQVSSGPDLTGVLLRHENGEKWVFDFIKDPSKFYGDEYVKSMIDFFNLRMPNQHMSDQEIKDIIEYLKWIDENAGM
;
A
#
# COMPACT_ATOMS: atom_id res chain seq x y z
N MET A 1 -79.23 8.24 38.14
CA MET A 1 -80.50 7.51 37.94
C MET A 1 -80.18 6.14 37.34
N ASN A 2 -80.80 5.06 37.85
CA ASN A 2 -81.10 3.74 37.23
C ASN A 2 -80.11 3.06 36.22
N LYS A 3 -79.92 1.73 36.17
CA LYS A 3 -80.30 0.57 37.01
C LYS A 3 -79.51 -0.68 36.53
N LEU A 4 -79.18 -1.61 37.44
CA LEU A 4 -79.40 -3.09 37.38
C LEU A 4 -79.57 -3.72 35.96
N LEU A 5 -78.82 -4.73 35.50
CA LEU A 5 -78.46 -6.07 36.05
C LEU A 5 -77.28 -6.66 35.20
N SER A 6 -76.68 -7.87 35.36
CA SER A 6 -76.91 -9.09 36.19
C SER A 6 -75.62 -9.95 36.37
N CYS A 7 -75.76 -11.08 37.08
CA CYS A 7 -74.87 -12.22 37.36
C CYS A 7 -74.06 -12.85 36.18
N GLY A 8 -73.02 -13.66 36.44
CA GLY A 8 -72.62 -14.22 37.74
C GLY A 8 -71.28 -14.98 37.79
N ILE A 9 -70.95 -15.46 39.00
CA ILE A 9 -69.67 -16.06 39.41
C ILE A 9 -69.72 -17.59 39.28
N VAL A 10 -68.64 -18.22 38.77
CA VAL A 10 -68.29 -19.61 39.11
C VAL A 10 -66.80 -19.72 39.44
N ALA A 11 -66.56 -20.13 40.69
CA ALA A 11 -65.38 -20.76 41.31
C ALA A 11 -63.99 -20.67 40.65
N ALA A 12 -63.03 -20.17 41.45
CA ALA A 12 -61.60 -20.35 41.21
C ALA A 12 -61.08 -21.70 41.75
N ALA A 13 -60.09 -22.27 41.06
CA ALA A 13 -59.11 -23.20 41.61
C ALA A 13 -57.75 -22.90 40.95
N GLY A 14 -56.69 -22.79 41.74
CA GLY A 14 -55.45 -22.17 41.30
C GLY A 14 -54.57 -23.06 40.43
N LEU A 15 -53.96 -22.46 39.41
CA LEU A 15 -52.71 -22.91 38.82
C LEU A 15 -51.74 -21.75 38.91
N ALA A 16 -50.73 -21.91 39.76
CA ALA A 16 -49.70 -20.90 39.95
C ALA A 16 -48.85 -20.80 38.69
N PHE A 17 -49.08 -19.77 37.88
CA PHE A 17 -48.08 -19.31 36.93
C PHE A 17 -46.91 -18.73 37.75
N SER A 18 -45.90 -19.56 37.96
CA SER A 18 -44.58 -19.11 38.34
C SER A 18 -44.10 -18.14 37.27
N VAL A 19 -44.15 -16.84 37.56
CA VAL A 19 -43.41 -15.83 36.82
C VAL A 19 -41.94 -16.08 37.14
N SER A 20 -41.33 -17.02 36.43
CA SER A 20 -39.89 -17.15 36.34
C SER A 20 -39.38 -15.93 35.59
N SER A 21 -39.14 -14.86 36.34
CA SER A 21 -38.39 -13.69 35.92
C SER A 21 -36.96 -14.13 35.58
N ALA A 22 -36.80 -14.72 34.41
CA ALA A 22 -35.51 -14.97 33.82
C ALA A 22 -34.91 -13.61 33.47
N CYS A 23 -34.20 -13.02 34.43
CA CYS A 23 -33.26 -11.94 34.17
C CYS A 23 -32.12 -12.52 33.33
N ALA A 24 -32.38 -12.71 32.04
CA ALA A 24 -31.34 -12.87 31.05
C ALA A 24 -30.52 -11.58 31.08
N SER A 25 -29.30 -11.65 31.58
CA SER A 25 -28.30 -10.65 31.28
C SER A 25 -28.14 -10.61 29.76
N ASP A 26 -28.40 -9.44 29.14
CA ASP A 26 -27.98 -9.18 27.76
C ASP A 26 -26.52 -9.64 27.65
N SER A 27 -26.17 -10.44 26.63
CA SER A 27 -24.77 -10.83 26.43
C SER A 27 -23.93 -9.58 26.18
N ASP A 28 -22.62 -9.59 26.45
CA ASP A 28 -21.78 -8.41 26.23
C ASP A 28 -21.85 -7.91 24.78
N LEU A 29 -22.05 -8.84 23.82
CA LEU A 29 -22.36 -8.50 22.44
C LEU A 29 -23.69 -7.73 22.29
N GLN A 30 -24.79 -8.21 22.90
CA GLN A 30 -26.08 -7.50 22.89
C GLN A 30 -25.99 -6.15 23.60
N ALA A 31 -25.25 -6.05 24.70
CA ALA A 31 -25.00 -4.80 25.41
C ALA A 31 -24.22 -3.80 24.54
N ILE A 32 -23.16 -4.24 23.85
CA ILE A 32 -22.39 -3.43 22.90
C ILE A 32 -23.26 -3.00 21.71
N MET A 33 -24.03 -3.92 21.12
CA MET A 33 -24.94 -3.63 20.01
C MET A 33 -25.93 -2.53 20.40
N LYS A 34 -26.59 -2.68 21.56
CA LYS A 34 -27.54 -1.72 22.11
C LYS A 34 -26.90 -0.37 22.45
N ALA A 35 -25.70 -0.37 23.03
CA ALA A 35 -24.97 0.85 23.38
C ALA A 35 -24.49 1.64 22.15
N ARG A 36 -24.19 0.94 21.05
CA ARG A 36 -23.71 1.54 19.78
C ARG A 36 -24.80 1.70 18.70
N GLY A 37 -26.02 1.21 18.94
CA GLY A 37 -27.11 1.21 17.96
C GLY A 37 -26.92 0.25 16.78
N LEU A 38 -26.14 -0.81 16.95
CA LEU A 38 -25.80 -1.77 15.88
C LEU A 38 -26.87 -2.85 15.69
N THR A 39 -27.12 -3.20 14.44
CA THR A 39 -27.93 -4.36 14.04
C THR A 39 -27.09 -5.64 13.97
N GLU A 40 -27.75 -6.80 13.88
CA GLU A 40 -27.06 -8.09 13.63
C GLU A 40 -26.29 -8.09 12.31
N LYS A 41 -26.77 -7.35 11.30
CA LYS A 41 -26.08 -7.19 10.01
C LYS A 41 -24.77 -6.43 10.17
N ASP A 42 -24.73 -5.38 10.98
CA ASP A 42 -23.52 -4.59 11.21
C ASP A 42 -22.45 -5.41 11.95
N VAL A 43 -22.88 -6.24 12.91
CA VAL A 43 -22.00 -7.20 13.60
C VAL A 43 -21.48 -8.28 12.65
N LEU A 44 -22.34 -8.82 11.77
CA LEU A 44 -21.91 -9.80 10.77
C LEU A 44 -20.93 -9.20 9.76
N ALA A 45 -21.18 -7.96 9.31
CA ALA A 45 -20.28 -7.23 8.42
C ALA A 45 -18.92 -6.97 9.07
N ALA A 46 -18.90 -6.53 10.33
CA ALA A 46 -17.69 -6.41 11.13
C ALA A 46 -16.96 -7.76 11.31
N ALA A 47 -17.68 -8.85 11.54
CA ALA A 47 -17.09 -10.19 11.66
C ALA A 47 -16.50 -10.73 10.33
N LYS A 48 -17.08 -10.35 9.19
CA LYS A 48 -16.58 -10.70 7.84
C LYS A 48 -15.30 -9.94 7.46
N THR A 49 -15.07 -8.75 8.02
CA THR A 49 -13.92 -7.88 7.71
C THR A 49 -12.85 -7.86 8.78
N TYR A 50 -13.19 -8.20 10.04
CA TYR A 50 -12.25 -8.22 11.14
C TYR A 50 -11.13 -9.25 10.95
N GLN A 51 -9.88 -8.76 10.97
CA GLN A 51 -8.67 -9.58 10.99
C GLN A 51 -7.95 -9.36 12.33
N PRO A 52 -7.95 -10.33 13.27
CA PRO A 52 -7.21 -10.23 14.52
C PRO A 52 -5.69 -10.10 14.30
N SER A 53 -4.99 -9.66 15.34
CA SER A 53 -3.53 -9.48 15.35
C SER A 53 -2.78 -10.68 14.77
N GLY A 54 -1.89 -10.42 13.81
CA GLY A 54 -1.11 -11.44 13.11
C GLY A 54 -1.83 -12.16 11.97
N LYS A 55 -3.17 -12.07 11.84
CA LYS A 55 -3.90 -12.64 10.70
C LYS A 55 -3.79 -11.74 9.48
N LYS A 56 -3.34 -12.34 8.38
CA LYS A 56 -3.14 -11.69 7.07
C LYS A 56 -4.44 -11.67 6.26
N ASP A 57 -4.52 -10.69 5.38
CA ASP A 57 -5.56 -10.56 4.36
C ASP A 57 -5.39 -11.56 3.21
N ASP A 58 -6.51 -11.93 2.58
CA ASP A 58 -6.56 -12.94 1.52
C ASP A 58 -6.06 -12.37 0.18
N TYR A 59 -6.33 -11.09 -0.05
CA TYR A 59 -5.97 -10.34 -1.26
C TYR A 59 -5.28 -9.03 -0.92
N ILE A 60 -4.42 -8.58 -1.82
CA ILE A 60 -3.84 -7.24 -1.84
C ILE A 60 -4.46 -6.48 -3.00
N VAL A 61 -4.80 -5.21 -2.76
CA VAL A 61 -5.35 -4.31 -3.78
C VAL A 61 -4.37 -3.18 -4.01
N PHE A 62 -4.13 -2.88 -5.29
CA PHE A 62 -3.40 -1.71 -5.75
C PHE A 62 -4.42 -0.72 -6.33
N SER A 63 -4.55 0.43 -5.69
CA SER A 63 -5.47 1.50 -6.07
C SER A 63 -4.67 2.68 -6.62
N SER A 64 -5.19 3.33 -7.66
CA SER A 64 -4.71 4.67 -8.02
C SER A 64 -4.87 5.62 -6.83
N GLY A 65 -4.00 6.63 -6.72
CA GLY A 65 -4.15 7.78 -5.81
C GLY A 65 -4.80 9.00 -6.47
N GLY A 66 -5.30 8.84 -7.71
CA GLY A 66 -5.76 9.95 -8.53
C GLY A 66 -4.69 11.05 -8.65
N GLN A 67 -5.14 12.28 -8.40
CA GLN A 67 -4.40 13.54 -8.48
C GLN A 67 -3.29 13.66 -7.44
N SER A 68 -3.17 12.69 -6.53
CA SER A 68 -2.04 12.59 -5.62
C SER A 68 -0.75 12.12 -6.32
N GLY A 69 -0.87 11.36 -7.42
CA GLY A 69 0.26 10.84 -8.18
C GLY A 69 0.99 9.64 -7.54
N GLN A 70 0.41 8.99 -6.53
CA GLN A 70 0.91 7.76 -5.90
C GLN A 70 0.03 6.54 -6.24
N VAL A 71 0.44 5.35 -5.80
CA VAL A 71 -0.41 4.14 -5.73
C VAL A 71 -0.62 3.77 -4.27
N MET A 72 -1.87 3.49 -3.88
CA MET A 72 -2.24 3.03 -2.54
C MET A 72 -2.35 1.51 -2.50
N VAL A 73 -1.85 0.89 -1.44
CA VAL A 73 -1.87 -0.57 -1.22
C VAL A 73 -2.65 -0.90 0.04
N TYR A 74 -3.65 -1.77 -0.05
CA TYR A 74 -4.44 -2.22 1.11
C TYR A 74 -4.83 -3.71 1.03
N GLY A 75 -5.17 -4.30 2.18
CA GLY A 75 -5.59 -5.70 2.30
C GLY A 75 -7.12 -5.88 2.28
N VAL A 76 -7.59 -6.99 1.70
CA VAL A 76 -9.01 -7.42 1.71
C VAL A 76 -9.12 -8.81 2.38
N PRO A 77 -10.06 -9.02 3.33
CA PRO A 77 -11.27 -8.22 3.60
C PRO A 77 -11.16 -7.11 4.66
N SER A 78 -10.00 -6.84 5.26
CA SER A 78 -9.91 -5.87 6.36
C SER A 78 -9.98 -4.40 5.97
N MET A 79 -9.78 -4.08 4.68
CA MET A 79 -9.71 -2.71 4.15
C MET A 79 -8.65 -1.84 4.86
N ARG A 80 -7.59 -2.48 5.37
CA ARG A 80 -6.47 -1.80 6.03
C ARG A 80 -5.44 -1.35 5.00
N ILE A 81 -5.17 -0.05 4.94
CA ILE A 81 -4.07 0.52 4.16
C ILE A 81 -2.73 0.04 4.76
N TYR A 82 -1.84 -0.45 3.89
CA TYR A 82 -0.52 -0.96 4.24
C TYR A 82 0.60 -0.02 3.83
N LYS A 83 0.49 0.60 2.65
CA LYS A 83 1.55 1.42 2.05
C LYS A 83 0.98 2.37 1.00
N PHE A 84 1.62 3.54 0.87
CA PHE A 84 1.57 4.33 -0.36
C PHE A 84 2.90 4.15 -1.09
N ILE A 85 2.87 4.02 -2.41
CA ILE A 85 4.06 3.90 -3.27
C ILE A 85 4.24 5.25 -3.96
N GLY A 86 5.39 5.90 -3.76
CA GLY A 86 5.78 7.07 -4.54
C GLY A 86 5.95 6.74 -6.03
N VAL A 87 5.25 7.48 -6.91
CA VAL A 87 5.30 7.26 -8.37
C VAL A 87 5.62 8.56 -9.12
N PHE A 88 4.64 9.43 -9.33
CA PHE A 88 4.80 10.69 -10.09
C PHE A 88 4.99 11.91 -9.18
N THR A 89 4.70 11.74 -7.90
CA THR A 89 4.83 12.74 -6.83
C THR A 89 5.87 12.23 -5.83
N PRO A 90 6.74 13.10 -5.28
CA PRO A 90 7.59 12.75 -4.15
C PRO A 90 6.79 12.18 -2.98
N GLU A 91 7.33 11.17 -2.30
CA GLU A 91 6.75 10.58 -1.11
C GLU A 91 7.84 10.64 -0.01
N PRO A 92 7.69 11.54 0.98
CA PRO A 92 8.78 11.87 1.89
C PRO A 92 9.11 10.77 2.89
N TRP A 93 8.16 9.94 3.32
CA TRP A 93 8.43 8.88 4.29
C TRP A 93 9.34 7.78 3.69
N GLN A 94 9.12 7.44 2.42
CA GLN A 94 10.00 6.55 1.65
C GLN A 94 11.29 7.25 1.15
N GLY A 95 11.46 8.56 1.39
CA GLY A 95 12.50 9.39 0.75
C GLY A 95 12.40 9.51 -0.77
N TYR A 96 11.30 9.05 -1.37
CA TYR A 96 11.12 9.06 -2.82
C TYR A 96 11.00 10.49 -3.35
N GLY A 97 11.91 10.87 -4.25
CA GLY A 97 12.12 12.22 -4.75
C GLY A 97 13.13 13.05 -3.97
N PHE A 98 13.75 12.50 -2.91
CA PHE A 98 14.73 13.18 -2.06
C PHE A 98 16.12 12.54 -2.13
N ASP A 99 16.21 11.22 -2.31
CA ASP A 99 17.46 10.52 -2.70
C ASP A 99 17.76 10.67 -4.20
N GLU A 100 19.04 10.59 -4.59
CA GLU A 100 19.46 10.81 -5.98
C GLU A 100 18.97 9.69 -6.91
N GLU A 101 18.85 8.46 -6.42
CA GLU A 101 18.34 7.32 -7.18
C GLU A 101 16.86 7.51 -7.55
N SER A 102 16.00 7.97 -6.63
CA SER A 102 14.58 8.24 -6.87
C SER A 102 14.34 9.56 -7.62
N LYS A 103 15.14 10.61 -7.36
CA LYS A 103 15.17 11.83 -8.21
C LYS A 103 15.45 11.49 -9.67
N ALA A 104 16.36 10.55 -9.95
CA ALA A 104 16.63 10.10 -11.31
C ALA A 104 15.41 9.43 -11.97
N ILE A 105 14.61 8.69 -11.20
CA ILE A 105 13.33 8.12 -11.69
C ILE A 105 12.32 9.23 -11.99
N LEU A 106 12.04 10.15 -11.07
CA LEU A 106 11.12 11.28 -11.34
C LEU A 106 11.57 12.12 -12.54
N LYS A 107 12.88 12.38 -12.66
CA LYS A 107 13.49 13.11 -13.77
C LYS A 107 13.37 12.38 -15.12
N SER A 108 13.31 11.05 -15.14
CA SER A 108 13.00 10.30 -16.37
C SER A 108 11.59 10.58 -16.90
N GLY A 109 10.67 10.99 -16.02
CA GLY A 109 9.34 11.51 -16.36
C GLY A 109 9.29 12.98 -16.80
N ALA A 110 10.42 13.62 -17.13
CA ALA A 110 10.45 15.03 -17.52
C ALA A 110 9.98 15.26 -18.97
N ILE A 111 8.88 15.98 -19.16
CA ILE A 111 8.29 16.22 -20.48
C ILE A 111 8.91 17.47 -21.13
N ARG A 112 9.50 17.31 -22.32
CA ARG A 112 10.12 18.39 -23.11
C ARG A 112 11.14 19.21 -22.30
N GLY A 113 11.93 18.53 -21.46
CA GLY A 113 12.95 19.14 -20.61
C GLY A 113 12.41 19.87 -19.37
N LYS A 114 11.12 19.72 -19.04
CA LYS A 114 10.53 20.23 -17.80
C LYS A 114 10.31 19.08 -16.82
N GLU A 115 10.89 19.20 -15.63
CA GLU A 115 10.63 18.28 -14.52
C GLU A 115 9.23 18.51 -13.95
N LEU A 116 8.59 17.44 -13.49
CA LEU A 116 7.21 17.43 -12.99
C LEU A 116 7.19 16.72 -11.64
N SER A 117 6.55 17.34 -10.64
CA SER A 117 6.52 16.86 -9.25
C SER A 117 5.14 16.41 -8.79
N TRP A 118 4.22 16.16 -9.72
CA TRP A 118 2.88 15.64 -9.47
C TRP A 118 2.43 14.77 -10.67
N GLY A 119 1.31 14.06 -10.51
CA GLY A 119 0.62 13.33 -11.59
C GLY A 119 -0.79 12.93 -11.16
N ASP A 120 -1.57 12.41 -12.11
CA ASP A 120 -2.97 12.01 -11.95
C ASP A 120 -3.15 10.54 -12.33
N THR A 121 -2.88 9.65 -11.37
CA THR A 121 -2.86 8.19 -11.57
C THR A 121 -4.24 7.62 -11.85
N HIS A 122 -4.40 6.83 -12.91
CA HIS A 122 -5.70 6.27 -13.28
C HIS A 122 -5.79 4.75 -13.16
N HIS A 123 -5.24 3.97 -14.11
CA HIS A 123 -5.49 2.52 -14.19
C HIS A 123 -4.24 1.71 -13.82
N PRO A 124 -4.23 1.04 -12.64
CA PRO A 124 -3.17 0.13 -12.25
C PRO A 124 -3.37 -1.24 -12.92
N ALA A 125 -2.33 -1.80 -13.55
CA ALA A 125 -2.38 -3.13 -14.18
C ALA A 125 -1.22 -4.02 -13.72
N LEU A 126 -1.53 -5.26 -13.34
CA LEU A 126 -0.56 -6.26 -12.91
C LEU A 126 0.00 -7.04 -14.09
N THR A 127 1.22 -7.58 -13.98
CA THR A 127 1.71 -8.54 -14.98
C THR A 127 0.90 -9.83 -15.01
N GLU A 128 0.65 -10.30 -16.23
CA GLU A 128 -0.08 -11.52 -16.58
C GLU A 128 0.80 -12.57 -17.28
N LYS A 129 0.42 -13.84 -17.12
CA LYS A 129 0.86 -14.97 -17.97
C LYS A 129 -0.38 -15.78 -18.37
N ASN A 130 -0.64 -15.96 -19.66
CA ASN A 130 -1.89 -16.52 -20.20
C ASN A 130 -3.18 -15.85 -19.66
N GLY A 131 -3.12 -14.54 -19.38
CA GLY A 131 -4.22 -13.77 -18.82
C GLY A 131 -4.35 -13.85 -17.29
N GLU A 132 -3.55 -14.68 -16.61
CA GLU A 132 -3.60 -14.80 -15.15
C GLU A 132 -2.59 -13.86 -14.49
N TYR A 133 -3.03 -13.05 -13.52
CA TYR A 133 -2.14 -12.21 -12.73
C TYR A 133 -1.08 -13.05 -12.02
N VAL A 134 0.17 -12.64 -12.14
CA VAL A 134 1.33 -13.26 -11.47
C VAL A 134 2.02 -12.32 -10.47
N GLY A 135 1.82 -11.00 -10.60
CA GLY A 135 2.22 -10.03 -9.56
C GLY A 135 3.72 -9.83 -9.42
N ASP A 136 4.49 -9.94 -10.51
CA ASP A 136 5.92 -9.60 -10.51
C ASP A 136 6.11 -8.08 -10.62
N TYR A 137 5.29 -7.39 -11.42
CA TYR A 137 5.31 -5.93 -11.61
C TYR A 137 3.89 -5.35 -11.68
N LEU A 138 3.79 -4.04 -11.42
CA LEU A 138 2.60 -3.22 -11.61
C LEU A 138 2.92 -2.04 -12.53
N PHE A 139 2.02 -1.74 -13.45
CA PHE A 139 2.04 -0.54 -14.28
C PHE A 139 0.98 0.44 -13.79
N ILE A 140 1.27 1.74 -13.86
CA ILE A 140 0.32 2.82 -13.59
C ILE A 140 0.64 4.01 -14.49
N ASN A 141 -0.38 4.74 -14.89
CA ASN A 141 -0.29 5.84 -15.86
C ASN A 141 -0.49 7.23 -15.24
N ASP A 142 -0.34 8.31 -16.01
CA ASP A 142 -0.61 9.69 -15.61
C ASP A 142 -1.39 10.47 -16.67
N LYS A 143 -2.71 10.61 -16.44
CA LYS A 143 -3.64 11.34 -17.31
C LYS A 143 -3.22 12.77 -17.64
N ALA A 144 -2.65 13.46 -16.65
CA ALA A 144 -2.32 14.87 -16.76
C ALA A 144 -1.06 15.11 -17.60
N ASN A 145 -0.11 14.17 -17.57
CA ASN A 145 1.16 14.26 -18.29
C ASN A 145 1.52 12.84 -18.79
N PRO A 146 1.20 12.48 -20.06
CA PRO A 146 1.30 11.11 -20.59
C PRO A 146 2.59 10.37 -20.23
N ARG A 147 2.49 9.46 -19.25
CA ARG A 147 3.61 8.77 -18.63
C ARG A 147 3.18 7.43 -18.05
N ILE A 148 3.89 6.36 -18.40
CA ILE A 148 3.72 5.05 -17.77
C ILE A 148 4.87 4.80 -16.78
N ALA A 149 4.53 4.41 -15.56
CA ALA A 149 5.48 3.97 -14.55
C ALA A 149 5.51 2.44 -14.42
N VAL A 150 6.69 1.89 -14.09
CA VAL A 150 6.88 0.48 -13.77
C VAL A 150 7.30 0.34 -12.31
N ILE A 151 6.44 -0.30 -11.52
CA ILE A 151 6.64 -0.61 -10.10
C ILE A 151 7.03 -2.09 -9.99
N ASN A 152 8.10 -2.37 -9.26
CA ASN A 152 8.51 -3.73 -8.94
C ASN A 152 7.75 -4.19 -7.68
N LEU A 153 7.06 -5.34 -7.75
CA LEU A 153 6.29 -5.86 -6.62
C LEU A 153 7.08 -6.81 -5.71
N HIS A 154 8.36 -7.04 -6.02
CA HIS A 154 9.30 -7.66 -5.10
C HIS A 154 9.64 -6.72 -3.92
N ASP A 155 9.70 -5.41 -4.14
CA ASP A 155 10.08 -4.41 -3.11
C ASP A 155 9.12 -3.21 -3.00
N PHE A 156 8.09 -3.15 -3.86
CA PHE A 156 7.07 -2.10 -3.87
C PHE A 156 7.69 -0.72 -4.12
N GLU A 157 8.57 -0.64 -5.11
CA GLU A 157 9.34 0.54 -5.50
C GLU A 157 9.09 0.89 -6.98
N THR A 158 8.88 2.17 -7.30
CA THR A 158 8.90 2.66 -8.69
C THR A 158 10.33 2.60 -9.21
N THR A 159 10.52 1.96 -10.37
CA THR A 159 11.84 1.69 -10.94
C THR A 159 12.07 2.28 -12.34
N GLN A 160 11.01 2.71 -13.03
CA GLN A 160 11.08 3.38 -14.33
C GLN A 160 9.85 4.28 -14.49
N ILE A 161 10.03 5.42 -15.13
CA ILE A 161 8.96 6.19 -15.77
C ILE A 161 9.36 6.37 -17.22
N VAL A 162 8.43 6.15 -18.16
CA VAL A 162 8.58 6.52 -19.57
C VAL A 162 7.60 7.65 -19.89
N VAL A 163 7.99 8.54 -20.81
CA VAL A 163 7.16 9.67 -21.27
C VAL A 163 6.63 9.34 -22.65
N ASN A 164 5.33 9.52 -22.90
CA ASN A 164 4.82 9.42 -24.26
C ASN A 164 5.26 10.65 -25.07
N PRO A 165 6.02 10.47 -26.17
CA PRO A 165 6.60 11.60 -26.90
C PRO A 165 5.64 12.25 -27.89
N ILE A 166 4.46 11.67 -28.14
CA ILE A 166 3.48 12.17 -29.12
C ILE A 166 2.15 12.62 -28.48
N MET A 167 1.69 11.94 -27.43
CA MET A 167 0.44 12.28 -26.75
C MET A 167 0.55 13.56 -25.92
N LYS A 168 -0.59 14.22 -25.68
CA LYS A 168 -0.68 15.44 -24.85
C LYS A 168 -1.58 15.29 -23.62
N SER A 169 -2.43 14.27 -23.62
CA SER A 169 -3.20 13.75 -22.48
C SER A 169 -3.50 12.28 -22.79
N GLU A 170 -3.50 11.42 -21.77
CA GLU A 170 -3.80 9.99 -21.87
C GLU A 170 -4.99 9.62 -20.97
N HIS A 171 -5.58 8.45 -21.16
CA HIS A 171 -6.51 7.88 -20.18
C HIS A 171 -6.56 6.36 -20.24
N GLY A 172 -6.73 5.79 -21.45
CA GLY A 172 -6.90 4.36 -21.68
C GLY A 172 -5.62 3.52 -21.56
N GLY A 173 -4.92 3.70 -20.44
CA GLY A 173 -3.78 2.95 -19.94
C GLY A 173 -3.75 3.04 -18.41
N SER A 174 -3.03 2.18 -17.67
CA SER A 174 -2.30 1.02 -18.17
C SER A 174 -3.24 -0.17 -18.35
N PHE A 175 -3.24 -0.78 -19.53
CA PHE A 175 -3.80 -2.13 -19.77
C PHE A 175 -2.71 -3.01 -20.36
N ILE A 176 -2.78 -4.34 -20.26
CA ILE A 176 -1.67 -5.20 -20.73
C ILE A 176 -2.14 -6.36 -21.59
N THR A 177 -1.25 -6.85 -22.47
CA THR A 177 -1.50 -8.08 -23.22
C THR A 177 -1.33 -9.32 -22.33
N PRO A 178 -1.97 -10.47 -22.65
CA PRO A 178 -2.07 -11.61 -21.71
C PRO A 178 -0.77 -12.30 -21.26
N ASN A 179 0.39 -12.00 -21.85
CA ASN A 179 1.70 -12.44 -21.33
C ASN A 179 2.63 -11.26 -20.99
N SER A 180 2.04 -10.08 -20.76
CA SER A 180 2.73 -8.82 -20.55
C SER A 180 3.75 -8.48 -21.65
N GLU A 181 3.45 -8.79 -22.91
CA GLU A 181 4.29 -8.42 -24.05
C GLU A 181 4.29 -6.91 -24.32
N TYR A 182 3.14 -6.27 -24.06
CA TYR A 182 2.90 -4.84 -24.25
C TYR A 182 2.02 -4.26 -23.13
N VAL A 183 2.33 -3.03 -22.73
CA VAL A 183 1.40 -2.13 -22.00
C VAL A 183 0.75 -1.19 -23.02
N ILE A 184 -0.57 -1.04 -22.93
CA ILE A 184 -1.41 -0.23 -23.80
C ILE A 184 -1.71 1.09 -23.08
N GLU A 185 -1.54 2.20 -23.80
CA GLU A 185 -1.82 3.58 -23.39
C GLU A 185 -2.60 4.27 -24.52
N ALA A 186 -3.71 4.96 -24.24
CA ALA A 186 -4.53 5.64 -25.25
C ALA A 186 -4.70 7.13 -24.94
N ALA A 187 -4.72 7.97 -25.99
CA ALA A 187 -4.84 9.42 -25.89
C ALA A 187 -6.28 9.86 -25.57
N GLN A 188 -6.51 10.53 -24.43
CA GLN A 188 -7.87 10.94 -24.04
C GLN A 188 -8.46 11.98 -24.99
N TYR A 189 -7.70 13.03 -25.29
CA TYR A 189 -8.13 14.17 -26.08
C TYR A 189 -7.24 14.29 -27.31
N ALA A 190 -7.85 14.39 -28.48
CA ALA A 190 -7.10 14.50 -29.72
C ALA A 190 -6.26 15.78 -29.73
N ALA A 191 -5.03 15.64 -30.21
CA ALA A 191 -4.06 16.72 -30.33
C ALA A 191 -3.15 16.47 -31.54
N PRO A 192 -2.41 17.48 -32.02
CA PRO A 192 -1.30 17.24 -32.93
C PRO A 192 -0.26 16.31 -32.27
N LEU A 193 0.14 15.25 -32.98
CA LEU A 193 1.13 14.29 -32.50
C LEU A 193 2.55 14.89 -32.43
N ASP A 194 2.81 15.94 -33.22
CA ASP A 194 4.04 16.73 -33.14
C ASP A 194 4.06 17.67 -31.91
N ASN A 195 5.02 18.61 -31.87
CA ASN A 195 5.10 19.64 -30.82
C ASN A 195 4.88 21.06 -31.35
N GLY A 196 4.30 21.18 -32.55
CA GLY A 196 3.99 22.43 -33.22
C GLY A 196 2.69 23.07 -32.73
N TYR A 197 2.47 24.30 -33.16
CA TYR A 197 1.17 24.96 -33.09
C TYR A 197 0.41 24.73 -34.39
N HIS A 198 -0.89 24.42 -34.27
CA HIS A 198 -1.83 24.22 -35.38
C HIS A 198 -3.16 24.89 -35.03
N SER A 199 -3.94 25.35 -36.01
CA SER A 199 -5.22 26.02 -35.74
C SER A 199 -6.29 25.00 -35.32
N MET A 200 -7.27 25.43 -34.52
CA MET A 200 -8.46 24.63 -34.26
C MET A 200 -9.33 24.47 -35.53
N ASP A 201 -9.19 25.36 -36.51
CA ASP A 201 -9.80 25.21 -37.84
C ASP A 201 -9.24 24.00 -38.63
N GLU A 202 -8.10 23.46 -38.19
CA GLU A 202 -7.41 22.33 -38.82
C GLU A 202 -7.64 21.01 -38.03
N TYR A 203 -8.60 20.97 -37.11
CA TYR A 203 -8.83 19.83 -36.19
C TYR A 203 -8.94 18.49 -36.93
N GLU A 204 -9.86 18.36 -37.88
CA GLU A 204 -10.04 17.14 -38.68
C GLU A 204 -8.77 16.78 -39.50
N ALA A 205 -8.07 17.79 -40.01
CA ALA A 205 -6.92 17.61 -40.88
C ALA A 205 -5.66 17.14 -40.13
N VAL A 206 -5.40 17.69 -38.93
CA VAL A 206 -4.10 17.60 -38.25
C VAL A 206 -4.16 16.95 -36.86
N PHE A 207 -5.25 17.14 -36.10
CA PHE A 207 -5.35 16.56 -34.77
C PHE A 207 -5.59 15.05 -34.91
N ARG A 208 -5.06 14.25 -33.98
CA ARG A 208 -5.21 12.80 -33.99
C ARG A 208 -5.40 12.24 -32.60
N GLY A 209 -6.10 11.13 -32.54
CA GLY A 209 -6.00 10.17 -31.45
C GLY A 209 -4.79 9.26 -31.64
N ALA A 210 -4.47 8.46 -30.63
CA ALA A 210 -3.45 7.43 -30.74
C ALA A 210 -3.62 6.34 -29.68
N VAL A 211 -3.09 5.15 -29.96
CA VAL A 211 -2.87 4.06 -28.99
C VAL A 211 -1.41 3.64 -29.06
N THR A 212 -0.70 3.71 -27.94
CA THR A 212 0.70 3.31 -27.80
C THR A 212 0.80 1.90 -27.20
N PHE A 213 1.70 1.10 -27.76
CA PHE A 213 2.07 -0.22 -27.29
C PHE A 213 3.52 -0.15 -26.78
N TRP A 214 3.66 0.00 -25.46
CA TRP A 214 4.94 -0.03 -24.78
C TRP A 214 5.45 -1.46 -24.64
N LYS A 215 6.52 -1.80 -25.37
CA LYS A 215 7.11 -3.14 -25.32
C LYS A 215 7.68 -3.38 -23.93
N PHE A 216 7.26 -4.43 -23.25
CA PHE A 216 7.80 -4.78 -21.94
C PHE A 216 8.83 -5.91 -22.05
N ASP A 217 10.05 -5.65 -21.59
CA ASP A 217 11.11 -6.65 -21.43
C ASP A 217 10.95 -7.30 -20.04
N TYR A 218 10.12 -8.34 -19.99
CA TYR A 218 9.76 -9.02 -18.74
C TYR A 218 10.97 -9.46 -17.90
N PRO A 219 12.01 -10.10 -18.45
CA PRO A 219 13.20 -10.46 -17.67
C PRO A 219 13.98 -9.28 -17.09
N LYS A 220 13.92 -8.09 -17.72
CA LYS A 220 14.55 -6.87 -17.18
C LYS A 220 13.65 -6.06 -16.26
N GLY A 221 12.33 -6.27 -16.31
CA GLY A 221 11.36 -5.45 -15.58
C GLY A 221 11.28 -4.01 -16.09
N LYS A 222 11.43 -3.80 -17.40
CA LYS A 222 11.48 -2.47 -18.02
C LYS A 222 10.70 -2.39 -19.33
N ILE A 223 10.18 -1.20 -19.63
CA ILE A 223 9.69 -0.84 -20.96
C ILE A 223 10.88 -0.54 -21.88
N ASP A 224 10.89 -1.10 -23.09
CA ASP A 224 11.81 -0.77 -24.18
C ASP A 224 11.15 0.22 -25.14
N GLU A 225 11.39 1.51 -24.92
CA GLU A 225 10.89 2.62 -25.72
C GLU A 225 11.22 2.48 -27.22
N LYS A 226 12.34 1.82 -27.59
CA LYS A 226 12.77 1.70 -29.00
C LYS A 226 12.12 0.55 -29.75
N ALA A 227 11.64 -0.46 -29.01
CA ALA A 227 10.80 -1.55 -29.51
C ALA A 227 9.29 -1.24 -29.44
N SER A 228 8.94 -0.12 -28.80
CA SER A 228 7.57 0.39 -28.68
C SER A 228 7.13 1.13 -29.94
N PHE A 229 5.81 1.24 -30.14
CA PHE A 229 5.22 1.96 -31.28
C PHE A 229 3.81 2.45 -30.92
N SER A 230 3.26 3.36 -31.71
CA SER A 230 1.86 3.78 -31.64
C SER A 230 1.11 3.46 -32.92
N LEU A 231 -0.21 3.33 -32.82
CA LEU A 231 -1.18 3.42 -33.91
C LEU A 231 -1.73 4.85 -33.95
N GLU A 232 -1.71 5.48 -35.13
CA GLU A 232 -2.46 6.71 -35.40
C GLU A 232 -3.97 6.40 -35.46
N LEU A 233 -4.79 7.23 -34.80
CA LEU A 233 -6.26 7.17 -34.87
C LEU A 233 -6.85 8.53 -35.31
N PRO A 234 -8.11 8.56 -35.80
CA PRO A 234 -8.83 9.81 -36.04
C PRO A 234 -8.90 10.71 -34.79
N PRO A 235 -9.20 12.02 -34.92
CA PRO A 235 -9.34 12.95 -33.80
C PRO A 235 -10.63 12.77 -32.97
N TYR A 236 -11.06 11.52 -32.80
CA TYR A 236 -11.98 11.12 -31.74
C TYR A 236 -11.23 11.13 -30.40
N TRP A 237 -11.96 11.19 -29.30
CA TRP A 237 -11.40 11.15 -27.95
C TRP A 237 -11.45 9.71 -27.45
N GLN A 238 -10.32 9.01 -27.38
CA GLN A 238 -10.30 7.63 -26.87
C GLN A 238 -10.58 7.65 -25.36
N ASP A 239 -11.29 6.65 -24.82
CA ASP A 239 -11.54 6.58 -23.38
C ASP A 239 -10.70 5.46 -22.76
N LEU A 240 -11.24 4.23 -22.66
CA LEU A 240 -10.55 3.08 -22.06
C LEU A 240 -10.14 2.03 -23.11
N SER A 241 -9.25 1.13 -22.70
CA SER A 241 -8.74 0.04 -23.54
C SER A 241 -8.82 -1.30 -22.83
N ASP A 242 -8.85 -2.43 -23.54
CA ASP A 242 -8.49 -3.74 -22.98
C ASP A 242 -7.88 -4.64 -24.07
N ALA A 243 -7.02 -5.58 -23.66
CA ALA A 243 -6.38 -6.52 -24.55
C ALA A 243 -7.22 -7.80 -24.70
N GLY A 244 -7.29 -8.31 -25.93
CA GLY A 244 -7.92 -9.58 -26.23
C GLY A 244 -7.23 -10.75 -25.51
N LYS A 245 -8.02 -11.47 -24.73
CA LYS A 245 -7.66 -12.71 -24.01
C LYS A 245 -8.18 -13.91 -24.81
N GLY A 246 -7.85 -15.15 -24.42
CA GLY A 246 -8.47 -16.38 -24.96
C GLY A 246 -8.80 -16.38 -26.47
N GLU A 247 -10.10 -16.35 -26.81
CA GLU A 247 -10.57 -16.35 -28.21
C GLU A 247 -10.22 -15.09 -29.03
N SER A 248 -9.98 -13.95 -28.37
CA SER A 248 -9.59 -12.67 -29.00
C SER A 248 -8.09 -12.36 -28.89
N PHE A 249 -7.26 -13.31 -28.45
CA PHE A 249 -5.81 -13.10 -28.36
C PHE A 249 -5.20 -12.61 -29.68
N GLY A 250 -4.30 -11.63 -29.58
CA GLY A 250 -3.72 -10.91 -30.73
C GLY A 250 -4.52 -9.67 -31.18
N TRP A 251 -5.70 -9.45 -30.60
CA TRP A 251 -6.50 -8.23 -30.76
C TRP A 251 -6.51 -7.39 -29.48
N ALA A 252 -6.95 -6.16 -29.59
CA ALA A 252 -7.23 -5.25 -28.49
C ALA A 252 -8.27 -4.22 -28.94
N PHE A 253 -8.86 -3.55 -27.95
CA PHE A 253 -10.06 -2.75 -28.09
C PHE A 253 -9.85 -1.41 -27.37
N THR A 254 -10.27 -0.30 -27.98
CA THR A 254 -10.30 1.04 -27.35
C THR A 254 -11.58 1.75 -27.78
N ASN A 255 -12.45 2.08 -26.83
CA ASN A 255 -13.65 2.85 -27.14
C ASN A 255 -13.34 4.36 -27.28
N SER A 256 -14.33 5.13 -27.69
CA SER A 256 -14.18 6.57 -27.86
C SER A 256 -15.46 7.35 -27.59
N ILE A 257 -15.28 8.64 -27.39
CA ILE A 257 -16.30 9.68 -27.31
C ILE A 257 -15.93 10.81 -28.29
N ASN A 258 -16.83 11.78 -28.49
CA ASN A 258 -16.62 12.88 -29.43
C ASN A 258 -16.30 12.39 -30.87
N SER A 259 -16.97 11.34 -31.33
CA SER A 259 -16.97 10.95 -32.75
C SER A 259 -17.46 12.07 -33.68
N GLU A 260 -18.20 13.03 -33.13
CA GLU A 260 -18.62 14.30 -33.72
C GLU A 260 -17.47 15.23 -34.09
N MET A 261 -16.27 15.04 -33.50
CA MET A 261 -15.12 15.94 -33.64
C MET A 261 -15.45 17.38 -33.20
N TYR A 262 -16.29 17.55 -32.19
CA TYR A 262 -16.69 18.87 -31.68
C TYR A 262 -15.56 19.53 -30.88
N THR A 263 -15.29 20.81 -31.16
CA THR A 263 -14.15 21.58 -30.65
C THR A 263 -14.51 22.71 -29.69
N GLY A 264 -15.79 22.83 -29.31
CA GLY A 264 -16.26 23.82 -28.32
C GLY A 264 -16.39 25.24 -28.87
N GLY A 265 -16.25 26.23 -27.98
CA GLY A 265 -16.43 27.66 -28.30
C GLY A 265 -17.49 28.36 -27.44
N ILE A 266 -17.65 27.98 -26.17
CA ILE A 266 -18.63 28.57 -25.25
C ILE A 266 -18.42 30.08 -25.04
N GLU A 267 -17.16 30.54 -25.12
CA GLU A 267 -16.77 31.95 -25.08
C GLU A 267 -17.25 32.75 -26.30
N LYS A 268 -17.59 32.07 -27.40
CA LYS A 268 -18.20 32.61 -28.62
C LYS A 268 -19.72 32.40 -28.66
N GLY A 269 -20.32 31.86 -27.59
CA GLY A 269 -21.74 31.55 -27.50
C GLY A 269 -22.17 30.24 -28.17
N LEU A 270 -21.23 29.34 -28.48
CA LEU A 270 -21.56 27.97 -28.93
C LEU A 270 -21.94 27.07 -27.73
N PRO A 271 -22.60 25.93 -27.95
CA PRO A 271 -22.87 24.95 -26.90
C PRO A 271 -21.58 24.50 -26.18
N PRO A 272 -21.67 24.13 -24.89
CA PRO A 272 -20.54 23.57 -24.16
C PRO A 272 -20.17 22.17 -24.70
N PHE A 273 -19.00 21.66 -24.31
CA PHE A 273 -18.46 20.42 -24.87
C PHE A 273 -19.39 19.22 -24.69
N GLU A 274 -19.97 19.05 -23.52
CA GLU A 274 -20.86 17.93 -23.19
C GLU A 274 -22.10 17.85 -24.10
N ALA A 275 -22.56 18.98 -24.65
CA ALA A 275 -23.70 19.01 -25.57
C ALA A 275 -23.30 18.70 -27.03
N GLY A 276 -22.09 19.08 -27.45
CA GLY A 276 -21.63 18.88 -28.83
C GLY A 276 -20.93 17.53 -29.06
N ALA A 277 -20.19 17.04 -28.06
CA ALA A 277 -19.46 15.76 -28.06
C ALA A 277 -20.32 14.55 -27.64
N SER A 278 -21.65 14.74 -27.54
CA SER A 278 -22.64 13.68 -27.33
C SER A 278 -23.92 13.93 -28.15
N ARG A 279 -23.76 14.48 -29.36
CA ARG A 279 -24.86 14.73 -30.31
C ARG A 279 -25.25 13.44 -31.06
N ASN A 280 -24.28 12.60 -31.42
CA ASN A 280 -24.50 11.34 -32.11
C ASN A 280 -25.16 10.32 -31.16
N ASP A 281 -25.91 9.34 -31.70
CA ASP A 281 -26.47 8.25 -30.90
C ASP A 281 -25.45 7.15 -30.57
N THR A 282 -24.32 7.14 -31.30
CA THR A 282 -23.22 6.19 -31.14
C THR A 282 -21.87 6.88 -31.41
N ASP A 283 -20.87 6.51 -30.63
CA ASP A 283 -19.46 6.71 -30.93
C ASP A 283 -18.84 5.40 -31.47
N TYR A 284 -17.53 5.17 -31.34
CA TYR A 284 -16.86 4.00 -31.93
C TYR A 284 -15.96 3.20 -30.98
N LEU A 285 -16.11 1.87 -31.05
CA LEU A 285 -15.09 0.89 -30.66
C LEU A 285 -14.03 0.80 -31.74
N HIS A 286 -12.78 1.10 -31.40
CA HIS A 286 -11.63 0.76 -32.23
C HIS A 286 -11.27 -0.70 -31.98
N VAL A 287 -11.33 -1.53 -33.01
CA VAL A 287 -10.98 -2.96 -32.97
C VAL A 287 -9.71 -3.17 -33.79
N TYR A 288 -8.61 -3.53 -33.14
CA TYR A 288 -7.31 -3.59 -33.81
C TYR A 288 -6.48 -4.82 -33.46
N ASN A 289 -5.70 -5.30 -34.43
CA ASN A 289 -4.84 -6.48 -34.28
C ASN A 289 -3.38 -6.05 -34.02
N TRP A 290 -2.99 -6.04 -32.75
CA TRP A 290 -1.66 -5.57 -32.34
C TRP A 290 -0.51 -6.43 -32.89
N GLN A 291 -0.75 -7.71 -33.20
CA GLN A 291 0.25 -8.58 -33.83
C GLN A 291 0.52 -8.26 -35.31
N ILE A 292 -0.44 -7.65 -36.01
CA ILE A 292 -0.22 -7.09 -37.35
C ILE A 292 0.48 -5.75 -37.21
N LEU A 293 0.05 -4.89 -36.28
CA LEU A 293 0.68 -3.58 -36.03
C LEU A 293 2.16 -3.71 -35.63
N GLU A 294 2.54 -4.66 -34.77
CA GLU A 294 3.94 -4.96 -34.39
C GLU A 294 4.82 -5.24 -35.62
N LYS A 295 4.27 -5.93 -36.63
CA LYS A 295 4.96 -6.23 -37.90
C LYS A 295 5.06 -5.00 -38.80
N LEU A 296 4.00 -4.19 -38.87
CA LEU A 296 4.01 -2.93 -39.63
C LEU A 296 5.06 -1.95 -39.06
N ALA A 297 5.17 -1.86 -37.73
CA ALA A 297 6.13 -1.00 -37.03
C ALA A 297 7.62 -1.35 -37.28
N GLN A 298 7.93 -2.45 -37.98
CA GLN A 298 9.30 -2.79 -38.40
C GLN A 298 9.67 -2.29 -39.81
N ASP A 299 8.70 -1.93 -40.67
CA ASP A 299 8.97 -1.39 -42.02
C ASP A 299 8.66 0.11 -42.08
N LYS A 300 9.68 0.90 -42.41
CA LYS A 300 9.64 2.37 -42.56
C LYS A 300 8.61 2.87 -43.59
N LYS A 301 8.02 2.00 -44.41
CA LYS A 301 6.93 2.35 -45.32
C LYS A 301 5.56 2.46 -44.63
N ASN A 302 5.40 1.84 -43.46
CA ASN A 302 4.12 1.70 -42.78
C ASN A 302 4.00 2.60 -41.54
N TYR A 303 5.10 3.22 -41.10
CA TYR A 303 5.12 4.15 -39.98
C TYR A 303 5.80 5.47 -40.35
N MET A 304 5.37 6.54 -39.70
CA MET A 304 6.09 7.80 -39.63
C MET A 304 6.83 7.92 -38.30
N GLU A 305 7.92 8.68 -38.27
CA GLU A 305 8.70 8.93 -37.06
C GLU A 305 8.40 10.35 -36.56
N ILE A 306 7.72 10.45 -35.40
CA ILE A 306 7.32 11.73 -34.79
C ILE A 306 7.99 11.83 -33.43
N ASN A 307 8.74 12.91 -33.18
CA ASN A 307 9.51 13.12 -31.95
C ASN A 307 10.44 11.94 -31.57
N GLY A 308 10.93 11.19 -32.58
CA GLY A 308 11.77 10.00 -32.40
C GLY A 308 11.02 8.68 -32.16
N HIS A 309 9.69 8.70 -32.19
CA HIS A 309 8.82 7.55 -31.93
C HIS A 309 8.11 7.06 -33.19
N ARG A 310 7.86 5.74 -33.28
CA ARG A 310 7.24 5.13 -34.46
C ARG A 310 5.72 5.16 -34.36
N VAL A 311 5.07 5.79 -35.32
CA VAL A 311 3.62 5.85 -35.43
C VAL A 311 3.19 5.12 -36.70
N VAL A 312 2.64 3.91 -36.55
CA VAL A 312 2.01 3.17 -37.65
C VAL A 312 0.85 4.00 -38.17
N THR A 313 0.89 4.32 -39.46
CA THR A 313 -0.09 5.21 -40.07
C THR A 313 -1.44 4.54 -40.18
N LEU A 314 -2.51 5.34 -40.07
CA LEU A 314 -3.89 4.84 -40.21
C LEU A 314 -4.06 4.02 -41.51
N ASP A 315 -3.56 4.59 -42.60
CA ASP A 315 -3.67 4.05 -43.96
C ASP A 315 -2.94 2.71 -44.12
N ALA A 316 -1.79 2.52 -43.43
CA ALA A 316 -1.10 1.23 -43.40
C ALA A 316 -1.84 0.18 -42.55
N ALA A 317 -2.38 0.58 -41.39
CA ALA A 317 -3.17 -0.30 -40.53
C ALA A 317 -4.44 -0.80 -41.24
N VAL A 318 -5.18 0.10 -41.90
CA VAL A 318 -6.38 -0.25 -42.68
C VAL A 318 -6.03 -1.16 -43.87
N LYS A 319 -4.99 -0.84 -44.65
CA LYS A 319 -4.56 -1.68 -45.80
C LYS A 319 -4.12 -3.09 -45.38
N ALA A 320 -3.56 -3.24 -44.19
CA ALA A 320 -3.18 -4.54 -43.62
C ALA A 320 -4.35 -5.31 -43.00
N GLY A 321 -5.54 -4.72 -42.89
CA GLY A 321 -6.67 -5.32 -42.17
C GLY A 321 -6.43 -5.39 -40.66
N ALA A 322 -5.76 -4.39 -40.09
CA ALA A 322 -5.35 -4.33 -38.70
C ALA A 322 -6.19 -3.39 -37.81
N LEU A 323 -7.09 -2.58 -38.39
CA LEU A 323 -7.93 -1.62 -37.70
C LEU A 323 -9.34 -1.55 -38.33
N PHE A 324 -10.36 -1.59 -37.48
CA PHE A 324 -11.79 -1.53 -37.82
C PHE A 324 -12.52 -0.71 -36.74
N LEU A 325 -13.72 -0.20 -37.07
CA LEU A 325 -14.62 0.44 -36.10
C LEU A 325 -15.91 -0.36 -35.90
N ILE A 326 -16.52 -0.28 -34.73
CA ILE A 326 -17.90 -0.72 -34.47
C ILE A 326 -18.66 0.42 -33.76
N PRO A 327 -19.88 0.80 -34.17
CA PRO A 327 -20.67 1.80 -33.45
C PRO A 327 -21.02 1.35 -32.01
N GLU A 328 -20.93 2.26 -31.04
CA GLU A 328 -21.19 2.04 -29.61
C GLU A 328 -22.07 3.16 -28.98
N PRO A 329 -23.21 2.83 -28.35
CA PRO A 329 -24.05 3.80 -27.65
C PRO A 329 -23.64 3.97 -26.18
N LYS A 330 -23.61 5.16 -25.59
CA LYS A 330 -23.51 6.48 -26.23
C LYS A 330 -22.50 7.30 -25.42
N SER A 331 -21.45 7.78 -26.09
CA SER A 331 -20.25 8.27 -25.40
C SER A 331 -19.81 7.28 -24.33
N PRO A 332 -19.54 6.00 -24.68
CA PRO A 332 -19.27 4.90 -23.75
C PRO A 332 -18.07 5.19 -22.83
N HIS A 333 -17.83 4.32 -21.86
CA HIS A 333 -16.72 4.47 -20.91
C HIS A 333 -15.95 3.16 -20.63
N GLY A 334 -16.52 2.21 -19.90
CA GLY A 334 -15.90 0.91 -19.68
C GLY A 334 -15.87 0.08 -20.96
N VAL A 335 -14.72 -0.54 -21.25
CA VAL A 335 -14.56 -1.61 -22.24
C VAL A 335 -13.82 -2.76 -21.58
N ASP A 336 -14.53 -3.87 -21.34
CA ASP A 336 -14.02 -5.00 -20.57
C ASP A 336 -14.12 -6.30 -21.40
N VAL A 337 -12.98 -6.98 -21.62
CA VAL A 337 -12.93 -8.27 -22.33
C VAL A 337 -13.17 -9.42 -21.34
N THR A 338 -14.06 -10.35 -21.71
CA THR A 338 -14.40 -11.49 -20.83
C THR A 338 -13.19 -12.40 -20.53
N PRO A 339 -13.21 -13.17 -19.42
CA PRO A 339 -12.10 -14.07 -19.08
C PRO A 339 -11.78 -15.13 -20.15
N ASP A 340 -12.79 -15.59 -20.91
CA ASP A 340 -12.63 -16.47 -22.08
C ASP A 340 -12.21 -15.73 -23.37
N GLY A 341 -12.21 -14.40 -23.33
CA GLY A 341 -11.90 -13.50 -24.44
C GLY A 341 -12.92 -13.47 -25.56
N ARG A 342 -14.08 -14.13 -25.39
CA ARG A 342 -15.08 -14.24 -26.46
C ARG A 342 -15.93 -12.99 -26.62
N TYR A 343 -16.23 -12.28 -25.54
CA TYR A 343 -17.11 -11.13 -25.58
C TYR A 343 -16.40 -9.86 -25.09
N ILE A 344 -16.87 -8.74 -25.58
CA ILE A 344 -16.44 -7.40 -25.18
C ILE A 344 -17.69 -6.71 -24.63
N VAL A 345 -17.62 -6.27 -23.36
CA VAL A 345 -18.74 -5.67 -22.65
C VAL A 345 -18.47 -4.18 -22.42
N ILE A 346 -19.44 -3.35 -22.80
CA ILE A 346 -19.30 -1.89 -22.84
C ILE A 346 -20.28 -1.24 -21.87
N GLY A 347 -19.79 -0.32 -21.05
CA GLY A 347 -20.62 0.59 -20.25
C GLY A 347 -21.12 1.76 -21.10
N GLY A 348 -22.43 1.83 -21.32
CA GLY A 348 -23.05 2.79 -22.24
C GLY A 348 -23.05 4.26 -21.81
N LYS A 349 -22.64 4.57 -20.57
CA LYS A 349 -22.59 5.90 -19.92
C LYS A 349 -23.86 6.74 -20.06
N LEU A 350 -24.06 7.40 -21.21
CA LEU A 350 -25.24 8.21 -21.48
C LEU A 350 -26.43 7.35 -21.97
N ASP A 351 -26.15 6.18 -22.52
CA ASP A 351 -27.15 5.14 -22.76
C ASP A 351 -27.34 4.26 -21.50
N THR A 352 -28.56 3.78 -21.27
CA THR A 352 -28.91 3.01 -20.06
C THR A 352 -28.54 1.52 -20.12
N HIS A 353 -27.98 1.04 -21.23
CA HIS A 353 -27.64 -0.35 -21.44
C HIS A 353 -26.15 -0.64 -21.20
N ALA A 354 -25.87 -1.88 -20.83
CA ALA A 354 -24.60 -2.51 -21.17
C ALA A 354 -24.72 -3.20 -22.53
N THR A 355 -23.68 -3.07 -23.35
CA THR A 355 -23.64 -3.61 -24.72
C THR A 355 -22.63 -4.75 -24.79
N VAL A 356 -23.02 -5.91 -25.34
CA VAL A 356 -22.18 -7.11 -25.42
C VAL A 356 -21.93 -7.47 -26.89
N TYR A 357 -20.68 -7.36 -27.34
CA TYR A 357 -20.25 -7.84 -28.66
C TYR A 357 -19.72 -9.27 -28.59
N ASP A 358 -19.94 -10.08 -29.63
CA ASP A 358 -19.36 -11.43 -29.77
C ASP A 358 -18.18 -11.37 -30.75
N PHE A 359 -16.97 -11.60 -30.24
CA PHE A 359 -15.75 -11.54 -31.04
C PHE A 359 -15.76 -12.52 -32.23
N LYS A 360 -16.45 -13.67 -32.12
CA LYS A 360 -16.62 -14.57 -33.28
C LYS A 360 -17.42 -13.90 -34.39
N LYS A 361 -18.41 -13.07 -34.08
CA LYS A 361 -19.21 -12.35 -35.08
C LYS A 361 -18.39 -11.23 -35.73
N ILE A 362 -17.70 -10.44 -34.91
CA ILE A 362 -16.70 -9.43 -35.35
C ILE A 362 -15.71 -10.06 -36.34
N LYS A 363 -15.05 -11.15 -35.94
CA LYS A 363 -14.03 -11.83 -36.74
C LYS A 363 -14.60 -12.39 -38.06
N ASN A 364 -15.82 -12.92 -38.03
CA ASN A 364 -16.51 -13.37 -39.24
C ASN A 364 -16.83 -12.24 -40.24
N LEU A 365 -17.18 -11.04 -39.76
CA LEU A 365 -17.40 -9.87 -40.62
C LEU A 365 -16.07 -9.41 -41.26
N ILE A 366 -15.00 -9.34 -40.45
CA ILE A 366 -13.64 -9.00 -40.92
C ILE A 366 -13.16 -9.98 -41.99
N ASP A 367 -13.26 -11.30 -41.74
CA ASP A 367 -12.77 -12.33 -42.66
C ASP A 367 -13.55 -12.37 -43.98
N LYS A 368 -14.85 -12.04 -43.96
CA LYS A 368 -15.69 -11.91 -45.15
C LYS A 368 -15.59 -10.54 -45.83
N LYS A 369 -14.95 -9.56 -45.19
CA LYS A 369 -14.95 -8.13 -45.58
C LYS A 369 -16.36 -7.56 -45.69
N GLU A 370 -17.25 -7.96 -44.77
CA GLU A 370 -18.64 -7.53 -44.72
C GLU A 370 -18.77 -6.29 -43.82
N PHE A 371 -18.63 -5.12 -44.44
CA PHE A 371 -18.62 -3.82 -43.76
C PHE A 371 -19.94 -3.05 -43.99
N ALA A 372 -20.38 -2.30 -42.98
CA ALA A 372 -21.53 -1.40 -43.09
C ALA A 372 -21.19 -0.10 -43.85
N GLY A 373 -19.91 0.29 -43.86
CA GLY A 373 -19.39 1.45 -44.56
C GLY A 373 -17.93 1.71 -44.21
N THR A 374 -17.49 2.95 -44.42
CA THR A 374 -16.22 3.48 -43.91
C THR A 374 -16.49 4.78 -43.17
N ASP A 375 -15.66 5.10 -42.18
CA ASP A 375 -15.64 6.42 -41.55
C ASP A 375 -15.02 7.48 -42.50
N PRO A 376 -15.01 8.78 -42.13
CA PRO A 376 -14.41 9.84 -42.95
C PRO A 376 -12.91 9.66 -43.22
N TYR A 377 -12.21 8.86 -42.40
CA TYR A 377 -10.77 8.59 -42.53
C TYR A 377 -10.47 7.27 -43.26
N GLY A 378 -11.49 6.57 -43.75
CA GLY A 378 -11.36 5.36 -44.57
C GLY A 378 -11.27 4.04 -43.79
N ILE A 379 -11.46 4.05 -42.47
CA ILE A 379 -11.49 2.86 -41.63
C ILE A 379 -12.79 2.08 -41.90
N PRO A 380 -12.74 0.76 -42.14
CA PRO A 380 -13.95 -0.03 -42.34
C PRO A 380 -14.78 -0.13 -41.05
N VAL A 381 -16.07 0.19 -41.15
CA VAL A 381 -17.03 0.13 -40.06
C VAL A 381 -17.78 -1.20 -40.15
N LEU A 382 -17.73 -2.00 -39.09
CA LEU A 382 -18.50 -3.24 -38.96
C LEU A 382 -19.95 -2.92 -38.57
N ASP A 383 -20.87 -3.76 -39.03
CA ASP A 383 -22.28 -3.67 -38.66
C ASP A 383 -22.45 -4.03 -37.17
N MET A 384 -22.96 -3.09 -36.37
CA MET A 384 -23.20 -3.25 -34.93
C MET A 384 -24.13 -4.44 -34.68
N ALA A 385 -25.32 -4.48 -35.31
CA ALA A 385 -26.33 -5.50 -35.08
C ALA A 385 -25.84 -6.91 -35.43
N LYS A 386 -24.99 -7.06 -36.46
CA LYS A 386 -24.34 -8.34 -36.79
C LYS A 386 -23.21 -8.71 -35.84
N SER A 387 -22.56 -7.74 -35.20
CA SER A 387 -21.45 -7.94 -34.25
C SER A 387 -21.91 -8.27 -32.82
N LEU A 388 -23.11 -7.83 -32.44
CA LEU A 388 -23.65 -7.98 -31.08
C LEU A 388 -23.97 -9.43 -30.70
N GLN A 389 -23.73 -9.76 -29.43
CA GLN A 389 -24.51 -10.78 -28.70
C GLN A 389 -25.86 -10.20 -28.26
N GLY A 390 -25.87 -8.97 -27.76
CA GLY A 390 -27.08 -8.21 -27.43
C GLY A 390 -26.80 -7.05 -26.48
N GLN A 391 -27.86 -6.47 -25.92
CA GLN A 391 -27.81 -5.37 -24.95
C GLN A 391 -28.75 -5.66 -23.79
N VAL A 392 -28.46 -5.11 -22.61
CA VAL A 392 -29.29 -5.23 -21.40
C VAL A 392 -29.44 -3.85 -20.77
N GLU A 393 -30.67 -3.39 -20.56
CA GLU A 393 -30.94 -2.16 -19.81
C GLU A 393 -30.55 -2.38 -18.34
N LEU A 394 -29.52 -1.64 -17.88
CA LEU A 394 -29.03 -1.72 -16.52
C LEU A 394 -29.49 -0.54 -15.66
N GLY A 395 -29.64 0.66 -16.22
CA GLY A 395 -30.05 1.85 -15.47
C GLY A 395 -29.23 3.07 -15.84
N LEU A 396 -29.28 4.13 -15.02
CA LEU A 396 -28.67 5.41 -15.34
C LEU A 396 -27.17 5.42 -15.03
N GLY A 397 -26.36 5.68 -16.06
CA GLY A 397 -24.90 5.80 -15.97
C GLY A 397 -24.10 4.50 -15.92
N PRO A 398 -24.30 3.47 -16.79
CA PRO A 398 -23.46 2.27 -16.80
C PRO A 398 -22.01 2.64 -17.16
N LEU A 399 -21.08 2.51 -16.21
CA LEU A 399 -19.68 2.94 -16.40
C LEU A 399 -18.73 1.77 -16.65
N HIS A 400 -18.45 0.94 -15.64
CA HIS A 400 -17.38 -0.05 -15.70
C HIS A 400 -17.86 -1.44 -15.30
N ASN A 401 -17.21 -2.49 -15.81
CA ASN A 401 -17.54 -3.87 -15.48
C ASN A 401 -16.41 -4.61 -14.75
N SER A 402 -16.74 -5.70 -14.06
CA SER A 402 -15.79 -6.70 -13.56
C SER A 402 -16.46 -8.07 -13.40
N PHE A 403 -15.70 -9.18 -13.53
CA PHE A 403 -16.24 -10.53 -13.75
C PHE A 403 -16.21 -11.43 -12.51
N ASP A 404 -17.18 -12.34 -12.36
CA ASP A 404 -17.21 -13.33 -11.27
C ASP A 404 -16.28 -14.53 -11.56
N GLU A 405 -16.03 -15.37 -10.56
CA GLU A 405 -15.46 -16.72 -10.79
C GLU A 405 -16.44 -17.64 -11.54
N LYS A 406 -17.75 -17.36 -11.45
CA LYS A 406 -18.81 -18.08 -12.14
C LYS A 406 -18.95 -17.59 -13.57
N ASP A 407 -18.76 -18.50 -14.52
CA ASP A 407 -18.89 -18.20 -15.95
C ASP A 407 -20.23 -17.53 -16.29
N GLY A 408 -20.18 -16.52 -17.15
CA GLY A 408 -21.34 -15.72 -17.55
C GLY A 408 -21.78 -14.63 -16.57
N ILE A 409 -21.27 -14.57 -15.34
CA ILE A 409 -21.66 -13.57 -14.35
C ILE A 409 -20.72 -12.36 -14.35
N ILE A 410 -21.30 -11.17 -14.29
CA ILE A 410 -20.62 -9.87 -14.33
C ILE A 410 -21.30 -8.87 -13.38
N TYR A 411 -20.53 -7.87 -12.95
CA TYR A 411 -20.97 -6.75 -12.13
C TYR A 411 -20.67 -5.44 -12.87
N THR A 412 -21.64 -4.53 -12.92
CA THR A 412 -21.50 -3.22 -13.61
C THR A 412 -21.87 -2.08 -12.68
N SER A 413 -21.08 -1.01 -12.67
CA SER A 413 -21.35 0.22 -11.92
C SER A 413 -22.35 1.12 -12.63
N LEU A 414 -23.27 1.72 -11.87
CA LEU A 414 -24.22 2.74 -12.32
C LEU A 414 -23.94 4.04 -11.56
N TYR A 415 -23.33 5.01 -12.25
CA TYR A 415 -22.91 6.28 -11.65
C TYR A 415 -24.10 7.12 -11.16
N VAL A 416 -25.18 7.22 -11.93
CA VAL A 416 -26.30 8.11 -11.60
C VAL A 416 -27.26 7.44 -10.63
N ASP A 417 -27.57 6.16 -10.82
CA ASP A 417 -28.39 5.39 -9.86
C ASP A 417 -27.64 5.08 -8.56
N SER A 418 -26.32 5.25 -8.53
CA SER A 418 -25.43 4.93 -7.40
C SER A 418 -25.57 3.45 -6.98
N GLN A 419 -25.39 2.54 -7.95
CA GLN A 419 -25.61 1.10 -7.78
C GLN A 419 -24.51 0.24 -8.41
N ILE A 420 -24.39 -1.00 -7.92
CA ILE A 420 -23.84 -2.11 -8.71
C ILE A 420 -24.98 -3.03 -9.14
N VAL A 421 -24.97 -3.44 -10.42
CA VAL A 421 -25.88 -4.45 -10.98
C VAL A 421 -25.12 -5.74 -11.24
N LYS A 422 -25.61 -6.86 -10.69
CA LYS A 422 -25.15 -8.21 -11.00
C LYS A 422 -26.03 -8.78 -12.11
N TRP A 423 -25.43 -9.26 -13.19
CA TRP A 423 -26.17 -9.80 -14.34
C TRP A 423 -25.42 -10.94 -15.04
N ASP A 424 -26.15 -11.65 -15.91
CA ASP A 424 -25.64 -12.69 -16.79
C ASP A 424 -25.47 -12.11 -18.20
N TYR A 425 -24.23 -11.99 -18.68
CA TYR A 425 -23.92 -11.38 -19.98
C TYR A 425 -24.07 -12.35 -21.16
N LYS A 426 -24.12 -13.66 -20.92
CA LYS A 426 -24.31 -14.66 -21.98
C LYS A 426 -25.79 -14.84 -22.29
N ASN A 427 -26.63 -14.82 -21.25
CA ASN A 427 -28.09 -14.93 -21.33
C ASN A 427 -28.83 -13.59 -21.23
N LEU A 428 -28.11 -12.46 -21.13
CA LEU A 428 -28.63 -11.08 -21.16
C LEU A 428 -29.69 -10.80 -20.08
N LYS A 429 -29.39 -11.12 -18.82
CA LYS A 429 -30.38 -11.09 -17.72
C LYS A 429 -29.84 -10.49 -16.42
N VAL A 430 -30.53 -9.46 -15.90
CA VAL A 430 -30.28 -8.91 -14.55
C VAL A 430 -30.65 -9.92 -13.46
N LEU A 431 -29.78 -10.04 -12.44
CA LEU A 431 -29.89 -11.00 -11.34
C LEU A 431 -30.04 -10.33 -9.97
N ASP A 432 -29.27 -9.26 -9.71
CA ASP A 432 -29.32 -8.53 -8.45
C ASP A 432 -28.85 -7.08 -8.57
N ARG A 433 -29.15 -6.25 -7.56
CA ARG A 433 -28.73 -4.85 -7.44
C ARG A 433 -28.40 -4.51 -5.99
N ILE A 434 -27.41 -3.64 -5.79
CA ILE A 434 -27.08 -3.06 -4.49
C ILE A 434 -26.78 -1.56 -4.63
N ASN A 435 -27.22 -0.75 -3.67
CA ASN A 435 -26.87 0.66 -3.60
C ASN A 435 -25.46 0.84 -3.02
N VAL A 436 -24.71 1.75 -3.60
CA VAL A 436 -23.36 2.19 -3.18
C VAL A 436 -23.34 3.71 -2.95
N HIS A 437 -22.34 4.25 -2.26
CA HIS A 437 -22.46 5.52 -1.53
C HIS A 437 -21.23 6.45 -1.66
N TYR A 438 -21.18 7.35 -2.63
CA TYR A 438 -22.12 7.55 -3.74
C TYR A 438 -21.41 7.80 -5.07
N ASN A 439 -22.18 7.62 -6.15
CA ASN A 439 -21.79 7.88 -7.53
C ASN A 439 -20.53 7.11 -7.92
N ILE A 440 -20.64 5.78 -7.84
CA ILE A 440 -19.60 4.82 -8.23
C ILE A 440 -19.05 5.07 -9.63
N GLY A 441 -17.72 5.14 -9.72
CA GLY A 441 -16.97 5.13 -10.98
C GLY A 441 -16.69 3.69 -11.43
N HIS A 442 -15.49 3.22 -11.14
CA HIS A 442 -15.06 1.85 -11.43
C HIS A 442 -15.46 0.86 -10.32
N LEU A 443 -15.28 -0.41 -10.61
CA LEU A 443 -15.33 -1.49 -9.62
C LEU A 443 -14.32 -2.59 -9.97
N ASP A 444 -13.92 -3.37 -8.98
CA ASP A 444 -13.13 -4.60 -9.18
C ASP A 444 -13.70 -5.74 -8.33
N THR A 445 -13.88 -6.92 -8.92
CA THR A 445 -14.05 -8.19 -8.19
C THR A 445 -12.67 -8.82 -8.00
N MET A 446 -12.49 -9.75 -7.05
CA MET A 446 -11.15 -10.29 -6.80
C MET A 446 -10.55 -10.97 -8.05
N GLU A 447 -9.41 -10.47 -8.53
CA GLU A 447 -8.78 -10.82 -9.82
C GLU A 447 -9.70 -10.65 -11.05
N GLY A 448 -10.65 -9.72 -11.00
CA GLY A 448 -11.84 -9.65 -11.85
C GLY A 448 -11.59 -9.49 -13.34
N LYS A 449 -10.57 -8.70 -13.74
CA LYS A 449 -10.24 -8.45 -15.16
C LYS A 449 -9.26 -9.50 -15.76
N SER A 450 -8.88 -10.53 -14.98
CA SER A 450 -8.00 -11.62 -15.41
C SER A 450 -8.73 -12.75 -16.15
N SER A 451 -8.00 -13.67 -16.78
CA SER A 451 -8.57 -14.89 -17.40
C SER A 451 -9.11 -15.92 -16.40
N LYS A 452 -8.88 -15.73 -15.08
CA LYS A 452 -9.45 -16.57 -14.01
C LYS A 452 -9.82 -15.75 -12.77
N PRO A 453 -10.93 -15.01 -12.78
CA PRO A 453 -11.41 -14.30 -11.59
C PRO A 453 -11.59 -15.21 -10.37
N LYS A 454 -11.60 -14.61 -9.18
CA LYS A 454 -11.75 -15.27 -7.88
C LYS A 454 -13.05 -14.91 -7.15
N GLY A 455 -13.79 -13.91 -7.66
CA GLY A 455 -15.07 -13.48 -7.07
C GLY A 455 -14.91 -13.12 -5.59
N LYS A 456 -15.71 -13.74 -4.72
CA LYS A 456 -15.77 -13.56 -3.25
C LYS A 456 -16.15 -12.15 -2.78
N TYR A 457 -15.40 -11.12 -3.19
CA TYR A 457 -15.66 -9.73 -2.90
C TYR A 457 -15.68 -8.87 -4.17
N ALA A 458 -16.43 -7.77 -4.12
CA ALA A 458 -16.34 -6.64 -5.04
C ALA A 458 -15.98 -5.36 -4.26
N ILE A 459 -15.28 -4.44 -4.92
CA ILE A 459 -14.93 -3.12 -4.40
C ILE A 459 -15.60 -2.08 -5.31
N ALA A 460 -16.39 -1.19 -4.74
CA ALA A 460 -16.92 -0.01 -5.41
C ALA A 460 -16.00 1.19 -5.17
N LEU A 461 -15.71 1.99 -6.20
CA LEU A 461 -14.96 3.24 -6.09
C LEU A 461 -15.93 4.42 -6.17
N ASP A 462 -16.50 4.79 -5.02
CA ASP A 462 -17.49 5.85 -4.89
C ASP A 462 -16.82 7.24 -4.87
N LYS A 463 -17.30 8.13 -5.74
CA LYS A 463 -16.68 9.43 -5.98
C LYS A 463 -17.10 10.51 -4.97
N LEU A 464 -18.28 10.37 -4.35
CA LEU A 464 -18.84 11.33 -3.41
C LEU A 464 -19.17 10.66 -2.06
N SER A 465 -18.43 10.98 -1.00
CA SER A 465 -18.70 10.41 0.34
C SER A 465 -19.79 11.11 1.16
N ILE A 466 -20.17 12.35 0.82
CA ILE A 466 -21.29 13.13 1.39
C ILE A 466 -21.46 13.01 2.91
N ASP A 467 -22.27 12.06 3.39
CA ASP A 467 -22.66 11.85 4.80
C ASP A 467 -22.07 10.56 5.43
N ARG A 468 -21.27 9.79 4.69
CA ARG A 468 -20.71 8.49 5.14
C ARG A 468 -19.72 8.60 6.29
N PHE A 469 -19.10 9.77 6.45
CA PHE A 469 -18.05 10.04 7.43
C PHE A 469 -18.29 11.36 8.18
N ASN A 470 -17.59 11.54 9.30
CA ASN A 470 -17.57 12.83 9.99
C ASN A 470 -17.04 13.93 9.05
N PRO A 471 -17.63 15.15 9.05
CA PRO A 471 -17.18 16.23 8.19
C PRO A 471 -15.79 16.73 8.59
N VAL A 472 -14.87 16.77 7.61
CA VAL A 472 -13.46 17.20 7.78
C VAL A 472 -13.11 18.50 7.06
N GLY A 473 -14.10 19.15 6.43
CA GLY A 473 -13.94 20.39 5.67
C GLY A 473 -14.64 20.31 4.31
N PRO A 474 -14.50 21.33 3.44
CA PRO A 474 -15.15 21.36 2.13
C PRO A 474 -14.60 20.33 1.12
N LEU A 475 -13.36 19.87 1.31
CA LEU A 475 -12.79 18.77 0.53
C LEU A 475 -13.11 17.45 1.24
N HIS A 476 -14.06 16.71 0.68
CA HIS A 476 -14.44 15.39 1.18
C HIS A 476 -13.47 14.30 0.70
N PRO A 477 -13.26 13.23 1.48
CA PRO A 477 -12.59 12.03 0.99
C PRO A 477 -13.47 11.28 -0.01
N GLN A 478 -12.87 10.42 -0.84
CA GLN A 478 -13.57 9.38 -1.60
C GLN A 478 -13.93 8.20 -0.69
N ASN A 479 -14.70 7.24 -1.20
CA ASN A 479 -15.10 6.05 -0.45
C ASN A 479 -14.87 4.78 -1.27
N HIS A 480 -14.19 3.79 -0.70
CA HIS A 480 -14.12 2.44 -1.27
C HIS A 480 -15.01 1.51 -0.47
N GLN A 481 -16.10 1.05 -1.08
CA GLN A 481 -17.04 0.14 -0.41
C GLN A 481 -16.73 -1.33 -0.71
N LEU A 482 -16.55 -2.15 0.33
CA LEU A 482 -16.38 -3.60 0.19
C LEU A 482 -17.74 -4.31 0.21
N ILE A 483 -17.96 -5.21 -0.74
CA ILE A 483 -19.22 -5.93 -0.95
C ILE A 483 -18.94 -7.44 -1.02
N ASP A 484 -19.65 -8.24 -0.22
CA ASP A 484 -19.67 -9.70 -0.35
C ASP A 484 -20.52 -10.10 -1.55
N ILE A 485 -19.96 -10.93 -2.43
CA ILE A 485 -20.63 -11.44 -3.63
C ILE A 485 -20.73 -12.98 -3.66
N THR A 486 -20.33 -13.65 -2.57
CA THR A 486 -20.42 -15.12 -2.43
C THR A 486 -21.87 -15.63 -2.43
N GLY A 487 -22.77 -14.85 -1.84
CA GLY A 487 -24.18 -15.19 -1.64
C GLY A 487 -25.06 -15.09 -2.89
N ALA A 488 -26.34 -15.43 -2.70
CA ALA A 488 -27.38 -15.21 -3.71
C ALA A 488 -27.73 -13.72 -3.91
N LYS A 489 -27.43 -12.90 -2.90
CA LYS A 489 -27.57 -11.44 -2.89
C LYS A 489 -26.24 -10.80 -2.53
N MET A 490 -25.98 -9.61 -3.07
CA MET A 490 -24.82 -8.80 -2.70
C MET A 490 -25.01 -8.17 -1.32
N GLU A 491 -23.96 -8.12 -0.50
CA GLU A 491 -24.01 -7.52 0.84
C GLU A 491 -22.87 -6.52 1.05
N LEU A 492 -23.22 -5.23 1.21
CA LEU A 492 -22.27 -4.19 1.64
C LEU A 492 -21.72 -4.52 3.04
N LEU A 493 -20.40 -4.49 3.18
CA LEU A 493 -19.65 -4.86 4.39
C LEU A 493 -18.92 -3.69 5.07
N TYR A 494 -18.34 -2.77 4.30
CA TYR A 494 -17.40 -1.78 4.83
C TYR A 494 -17.31 -0.53 3.96
N ASP A 495 -17.11 0.63 4.59
CA ASP A 495 -16.85 1.93 3.95
C ASP A 495 -15.44 2.38 4.32
N MET A 496 -14.52 2.47 3.35
CA MET A 496 -13.14 2.92 3.57
C MET A 496 -12.98 4.38 3.08
N PRO A 497 -12.81 5.37 3.97
CA PRO A 497 -12.56 6.75 3.57
C PRO A 497 -11.16 6.90 2.98
N ILE A 498 -11.06 7.45 1.76
CA ILE A 498 -9.79 7.73 1.09
C ILE A 498 -9.51 9.23 1.08
N PRO A 499 -8.53 9.72 1.88
CA PRO A 499 -8.15 11.13 1.92
C PRO A 499 -7.09 11.53 0.88
N LEU A 500 -6.66 10.61 0.01
CA LEU A 500 -5.55 10.79 -0.92
C LEU A 500 -6.03 10.80 -2.38
N GLY A 501 -6.41 11.99 -2.86
CA GLY A 501 -6.95 12.21 -4.20
C GLY A 501 -8.24 11.44 -4.48
N GLU A 502 -8.69 11.45 -5.74
CA GLU A 502 -9.79 10.60 -6.21
C GLU A 502 -9.23 9.37 -6.95
N PRO A 503 -9.15 8.18 -6.32
CA PRO A 503 -8.81 6.96 -7.04
C PRO A 503 -9.77 6.68 -8.20
N HIS A 504 -9.21 6.35 -9.36
CA HIS A 504 -10.01 6.07 -10.56
C HIS A 504 -10.31 4.60 -10.75
N ASP A 505 -9.31 3.73 -10.60
CA ASP A 505 -9.44 2.28 -10.74
C ASP A 505 -8.58 1.54 -9.70
N VAL A 506 -8.90 0.26 -9.48
CA VAL A 506 -8.06 -0.66 -8.69
C VAL A 506 -7.82 -1.96 -9.43
N VAL A 507 -6.76 -2.67 -9.02
CA VAL A 507 -6.54 -4.08 -9.38
C VAL A 507 -6.21 -4.90 -8.14
N SER A 508 -6.88 -6.03 -7.98
CA SER A 508 -6.69 -6.96 -6.87
C SER A 508 -5.93 -8.23 -7.28
N ILE A 509 -5.16 -8.79 -6.35
CA ILE A 509 -4.44 -10.07 -6.50
C ILE A 509 -4.50 -10.90 -5.23
N ALA A 510 -4.60 -12.23 -5.36
CA ALA A 510 -4.46 -13.12 -4.21
C ALA A 510 -3.09 -12.93 -3.55
N ALA A 511 -3.07 -12.67 -2.24
CA ALA A 511 -1.85 -12.31 -1.50
C ALA A 511 -0.78 -13.41 -1.57
N SER A 512 -1.17 -14.66 -1.81
CA SER A 512 -0.29 -15.83 -1.99
C SER A 512 0.50 -15.85 -3.29
N LYS A 513 0.17 -15.01 -4.28
CA LYS A 513 0.93 -14.87 -5.53
C LYS A 513 2.14 -13.94 -5.37
N LEU A 514 2.01 -12.92 -4.53
CA LEU A 514 3.05 -11.92 -4.27
C LEU A 514 4.20 -12.53 -3.45
N LYS A 515 5.43 -12.12 -3.75
CA LYS A 515 6.66 -12.58 -3.09
C LYS A 515 7.56 -11.40 -2.71
N PRO A 516 7.09 -10.51 -1.81
CA PRO A 516 7.90 -9.38 -1.36
C PRO A 516 9.17 -9.86 -0.65
N ALA A 517 10.28 -9.18 -0.92
CA ALA A 517 11.44 -9.19 -0.05
C ALA A 517 11.11 -8.51 1.29
N THR A 518 11.71 -9.02 2.35
CA THR A 518 11.66 -8.43 3.71
C THR A 518 12.93 -7.67 4.06
N THR A 519 13.99 -7.85 3.26
CA THR A 519 15.32 -7.22 3.37
C THR A 519 15.98 -7.26 1.99
N TYR A 520 16.96 -6.40 1.75
CA TYR A 520 17.80 -6.45 0.55
C TYR A 520 19.10 -7.23 0.78
N THR A 521 19.73 -7.68 -0.31
CA THR A 521 21.15 -8.02 -0.30
C THR A 521 21.95 -6.77 0.05
N MET A 522 22.98 -6.90 0.90
CA MET A 522 23.81 -5.79 1.34
C MET A 522 24.33 -4.96 0.15
N GLY A 523 24.14 -3.64 0.20
CA GLY A 523 24.54 -2.71 -0.85
C GLY A 523 23.53 -2.50 -1.98
N THR A 524 22.30 -3.00 -1.91
CA THR A 524 21.37 -2.93 -3.06
C THR A 524 20.87 -1.51 -3.33
N ASN A 525 20.87 -1.12 -4.60
CA ASN A 525 20.14 0.04 -5.12
C ASN A 525 18.71 -0.39 -5.53
N SER A 526 17.68 0.05 -4.81
CA SER A 526 16.28 -0.41 -5.01
C SER A 526 15.71 -0.07 -6.40
N ARG A 527 16.17 1.01 -7.04
CA ARG A 527 15.70 1.43 -8.38
C ARG A 527 16.19 0.50 -9.50
N THR A 528 17.24 -0.28 -9.25
CA THR A 528 17.89 -1.14 -10.24
C THR A 528 17.96 -2.62 -9.87
N GLY A 529 17.72 -2.97 -8.60
CA GLY A 529 17.84 -4.34 -8.08
C GLY A 529 19.28 -4.89 -8.10
N LYS A 530 20.29 -4.02 -8.21
CA LYS A 530 21.71 -4.37 -8.31
C LYS A 530 22.50 -3.82 -7.13
N GLU A 531 23.67 -4.39 -6.88
CA GLU A 531 24.65 -3.83 -5.96
C GLU A 531 25.06 -2.41 -6.41
N SER A 532 25.03 -1.47 -5.47
CA SER A 532 25.48 -0.10 -5.66
C SER A 532 27.00 -0.05 -5.78
N PRO A 533 27.57 0.71 -6.74
CA PRO A 533 29.02 0.90 -6.83
C PRO A 533 29.61 1.66 -5.62
N PHE A 534 28.76 2.14 -4.71
CA PHE A 534 29.13 2.89 -3.51
C PHE A 534 28.84 2.15 -2.20
N VAL A 535 28.53 0.84 -2.27
CA VAL A 535 28.37 -0.01 -1.08
C VAL A 535 29.58 0.17 -0.15
N THR A 536 29.29 0.49 1.10
CA THR A 536 30.29 0.73 2.13
C THR A 536 30.00 -0.19 3.29
N LEU A 537 31.01 -0.92 3.76
CA LEU A 537 30.90 -1.81 4.92
C LEU A 537 31.59 -1.20 6.15
N ALA A 538 31.30 -1.74 7.33
CA ALA A 538 31.92 -1.31 8.58
C ALA A 538 33.46 -1.34 8.50
N GLY A 539 34.10 -0.22 8.81
CA GLY A 539 35.55 0.00 8.68
C GLY A 539 36.02 0.51 7.31
N GLN A 540 35.12 0.77 6.36
CA GLN A 540 35.41 1.34 5.04
C GLN A 540 34.92 2.79 4.88
N GLU A 541 34.29 3.34 5.91
CA GLU A 541 33.74 4.70 5.96
C GLU A 541 34.85 5.72 5.86
N ARG A 542 34.63 6.75 5.05
CA ARG A 542 35.67 7.75 4.72
C ARG A 542 35.07 9.00 4.10
N VAL A 543 35.79 10.11 4.23
CA VAL A 543 35.51 11.38 3.57
C VAL A 543 36.63 11.65 2.58
N GLU A 544 36.29 11.72 1.29
CA GLU A 544 37.21 12.01 0.19
C GLU A 544 36.95 13.41 -0.34
N ARG A 545 38.03 14.18 -0.61
CA ARG A 545 37.93 15.55 -1.14
C ARG A 545 38.67 15.66 -2.46
N ASN A 546 37.96 16.11 -3.50
CA ASN A 546 38.52 16.48 -4.79
C ASN A 546 38.14 17.95 -5.11
N GLY A 547 38.99 18.87 -4.66
CA GLY A 547 38.73 20.31 -4.73
C GLY A 547 37.51 20.70 -3.88
N LYS A 548 36.46 21.19 -4.56
CA LYS A 548 35.15 21.53 -3.98
C LYS A 548 34.21 20.34 -3.82
N ASN A 549 34.48 19.21 -4.48
CA ASN A 549 33.63 18.03 -4.35
C ASN A 549 34.10 17.22 -3.14
N VAL A 550 33.16 16.90 -2.25
CA VAL A 550 33.40 16.07 -1.07
C VAL A 550 32.47 14.87 -1.15
N THR A 551 33.05 13.67 -1.20
CA THR A 551 32.31 12.41 -1.21
C THR A 551 32.46 11.74 0.15
N VAL A 552 31.33 11.48 0.81
CA VAL A 552 31.27 10.75 2.07
C VAL A 552 30.74 9.35 1.80
N TYR A 553 31.51 8.35 2.18
CA TYR A 553 31.09 6.96 2.21
C TYR A 553 30.72 6.63 3.65
N ALA A 554 29.42 6.46 3.88
CA ALA A 554 28.84 6.34 5.21
C ALA A 554 28.07 5.03 5.40
N THR A 555 28.05 4.56 6.65
CA THR A 555 27.26 3.40 7.06
C THR A 555 26.24 3.80 8.10
N MET A 556 25.14 3.05 8.10
CA MET A 556 24.07 3.17 9.08
C MET A 556 23.83 1.78 9.65
N ILE A 557 23.90 1.69 10.97
CA ILE A 557 23.51 0.52 11.75
C ILE A 557 22.92 1.08 13.04
N ARG A 558 21.91 0.44 13.62
CA ARG A 558 21.11 1.01 14.71
C ARG A 558 21.94 1.70 15.80
N SER A 559 21.52 2.92 16.10
CA SER A 559 22.17 3.87 17.02
C SER A 559 23.57 4.40 16.59
N HIS A 560 24.01 4.18 15.35
CA HIS A 560 25.26 4.73 14.82
C HIS A 560 25.14 5.19 13.35
N ILE A 561 25.52 6.43 13.08
CA ILE A 561 25.82 6.91 11.73
C ILE A 561 27.33 7.15 11.67
N ASN A 562 28.03 6.51 10.74
CA ASN A 562 29.48 6.63 10.62
C ASN A 562 29.84 7.23 9.26
N PRO A 563 30.60 8.35 9.17
CA PRO A 563 31.12 9.14 10.29
C PRO A 563 30.03 9.89 11.07
N GLU A 564 30.33 10.23 12.33
CA GLU A 564 29.52 11.13 13.18
C GLU A 564 29.88 12.62 12.98
N HIS A 565 30.99 12.91 12.28
CA HIS A 565 31.46 14.27 12.00
C HIS A 565 31.88 14.37 10.53
N ILE A 566 31.23 15.26 9.77
CA ILE A 566 31.55 15.54 8.37
C ILE A 566 32.01 17.01 8.28
N GLU A 567 33.30 17.24 8.05
CA GLU A 567 33.85 18.60 7.90
C GLU A 567 33.94 19.04 6.43
N VAL A 568 33.28 20.14 6.09
CA VAL A 568 33.26 20.74 4.75
C VAL A 568 33.46 22.26 4.80
N ASN A 569 33.67 22.88 3.65
CA ASN A 569 33.76 24.33 3.48
C ASN A 569 32.47 24.89 2.85
N LYS A 570 32.14 26.14 3.16
CA LYS A 570 31.02 26.86 2.53
C LYS A 570 31.21 26.89 0.99
N GLY A 571 30.24 26.34 0.27
CA GLY A 571 30.25 26.19 -1.19
C GLY A 571 31.03 24.98 -1.72
N ASP A 572 31.24 23.94 -0.91
CA ASP A 572 31.54 22.58 -1.36
C ASP A 572 30.28 21.88 -1.89
N ASN A 573 30.44 21.01 -2.89
CA ASN A 573 29.40 20.07 -3.32
C ASN A 573 29.58 18.78 -2.53
N VAL A 574 28.58 18.37 -1.76
CA VAL A 574 28.66 17.24 -0.82
C VAL A 574 27.76 16.11 -1.31
N THR A 575 28.36 14.97 -1.63
CA THR A 575 27.66 13.72 -1.92
C THR A 575 27.88 12.75 -0.76
N ILE A 576 26.81 12.20 -0.20
CA ILE A 576 26.85 11.19 0.85
C ILE A 576 26.22 9.91 0.32
N HIS A 577 27.00 8.84 0.24
CA HIS A 577 26.53 7.49 -0.03
C HIS A 577 26.33 6.78 1.30
N LEU A 578 25.09 6.37 1.59
CA LEU A 578 24.66 5.78 2.85
C LEU A 578 24.33 4.31 2.60
N THR A 579 24.93 3.38 3.35
CA THR A 579 24.59 1.95 3.30
C THR A 579 24.02 1.48 4.65
N ASN A 580 22.81 0.92 4.65
CA ASN A 580 22.24 0.28 5.83
C ASN A 580 22.83 -1.13 5.98
N LEU A 581 23.55 -1.37 7.09
CA LEU A 581 24.23 -2.62 7.43
C LEU A 581 23.35 -3.64 8.16
N GLU A 582 22.12 -3.28 8.50
CA GLU A 582 21.16 -4.16 9.18
C GLU A 582 20.81 -5.38 8.33
N ARG A 583 20.57 -6.51 9.01
CA ARG A 583 20.19 -7.80 8.41
C ARG A 583 18.80 -8.27 8.82
N ALA A 584 18.25 -7.74 9.90
CA ALA A 584 16.91 -8.08 10.35
C ALA A 584 15.87 -7.31 9.53
N GLN A 585 14.73 -7.96 9.26
CA GLN A 585 13.58 -7.30 8.62
C GLN A 585 13.10 -6.12 9.49
N ASP A 586 12.57 -5.08 8.85
CA ASP A 586 11.97 -3.90 9.48
C ASP A 586 12.94 -2.96 10.24
N GLU A 587 14.25 -3.21 10.20
CA GLU A 587 15.29 -2.30 10.73
C GLU A 587 15.63 -1.18 9.73
N THR A 588 14.62 -0.38 9.38
CA THR A 588 14.78 0.74 8.45
C THR A 588 15.44 1.92 9.15
N HIS A 589 16.36 2.59 8.45
CA HIS A 589 16.92 3.88 8.85
C HIS A 589 16.44 4.97 7.90
N GLY A 590 16.35 6.19 8.41
CA GLY A 590 16.23 7.38 7.55
C GLY A 590 17.46 8.26 7.69
N PHE A 591 17.66 9.24 6.82
CA PHE A 591 18.73 10.23 6.95
C PHE A 591 18.25 11.61 6.49
N THR A 592 18.53 12.64 7.26
CA THR A 592 18.29 14.03 6.85
C THR A 592 19.29 15.00 7.48
N VAL A 593 19.44 16.17 6.86
CA VAL A 593 20.21 17.32 7.35
C VAL A 593 19.29 18.53 7.25
N ASP A 594 19.27 19.38 8.28
CA ASP A 594 18.54 20.66 8.25
C ASP A 594 18.95 21.52 7.04
N LEU A 595 18.07 22.44 6.62
CA LEU A 595 18.19 23.39 5.51
C LEU A 595 18.27 22.78 4.09
N TYR A 596 18.99 21.67 3.88
CA TYR A 596 19.44 21.23 2.54
C TYR A 596 18.39 20.47 1.70
N ASN A 597 17.16 20.31 2.21
CA ASN A 597 16.05 19.61 1.52
C ASN A 597 16.44 18.21 0.98
N ILE A 598 17.14 17.43 1.80
CA ILE A 598 17.54 16.06 1.52
C ILE A 598 16.95 15.09 2.54
N HIS A 599 16.53 13.94 2.05
CA HIS A 599 16.01 12.83 2.82
C HIS A 599 16.34 11.52 2.11
N ALA A 600 16.50 10.43 2.85
CA ALA A 600 16.60 9.08 2.29
C ALA A 600 15.98 8.08 3.27
N SER A 601 15.16 7.15 2.77
CA SER A 601 14.85 5.89 3.47
C SER A 601 15.87 4.82 3.08
N LEU A 602 16.35 4.09 4.06
CA LEU A 602 17.29 2.99 3.93
C LEU A 602 16.74 1.76 4.64
N GLU A 603 15.96 0.96 3.92
CA GLU A 603 15.54 -0.37 4.36
C GLU A 603 16.77 -1.31 4.51
N PRO A 604 16.69 -2.39 5.32
CA PRO A 604 17.83 -3.27 5.60
C PRO A 604 18.57 -3.75 4.35
N GLY A 605 19.88 -3.50 4.28
CA GLY A 605 20.75 -3.83 3.15
C GLY A 605 20.77 -2.84 1.98
N LYS A 606 19.96 -1.77 1.99
CA LYS A 606 19.92 -0.77 0.91
C LYS A 606 21.12 0.18 0.96
N THR A 607 21.55 0.66 -0.22
CA THR A 607 22.40 1.84 -0.37
C THR A 607 21.62 2.95 -1.10
N ALA A 608 21.65 4.16 -0.56
CA ALA A 608 21.06 5.36 -1.14
C ALA A 608 22.05 6.52 -1.14
N THR A 609 21.87 7.49 -2.03
CA THR A 609 22.75 8.65 -2.18
C THR A 609 21.97 9.95 -1.96
N VAL A 610 22.55 10.90 -1.23
CA VAL A 610 22.07 12.29 -1.16
C VAL A 610 23.16 13.26 -1.63
N ASN A 611 22.75 14.34 -2.28
CA ASN A 611 23.66 15.35 -2.83
C ASN A 611 23.11 16.76 -2.58
N PHE A 612 23.98 17.67 -2.14
CA PHE A 612 23.63 19.07 -1.85
C PHE A 612 24.87 19.96 -1.93
N VAL A 613 24.67 21.28 -2.03
CA VAL A 613 25.75 22.26 -1.85
C VAL A 613 25.73 22.72 -0.39
N ALA A 614 26.86 22.62 0.31
CA ALA A 614 27.00 23.15 1.67
C ALA A 614 27.15 24.68 1.62
N ASP A 615 26.10 25.38 1.21
CA ASP A 615 26.15 26.81 0.85
C ASP A 615 26.08 27.78 2.03
N GLU A 616 25.70 27.33 3.23
CA GLU A 616 25.72 28.13 4.47
C GLU A 616 26.76 27.69 5.52
N GLU A 617 27.41 28.66 6.19
CA GLU A 617 28.35 28.34 7.29
C GLU A 617 27.58 27.99 8.56
N GLY A 618 28.02 26.95 9.28
CA GLY A 618 27.30 26.50 10.46
C GLY A 618 27.68 25.11 10.96
N VAL A 619 26.88 24.66 11.92
CA VAL A 619 26.91 23.30 12.47
C VAL A 619 25.49 22.78 12.34
N PHE A 620 25.30 21.81 11.44
CA PHE A 620 24.00 21.24 11.11
C PHE A 620 23.98 19.78 11.61
N PRO A 621 23.20 19.46 12.64
CA PRO A 621 22.97 18.08 13.02
C PRO A 621 22.33 17.31 11.87
N TYR A 622 22.73 16.05 11.70
CA TYR A 622 22.03 15.06 10.91
C TYR A 622 21.69 13.87 11.79
N TYR A 623 20.59 13.20 11.51
CA TYR A 623 20.08 12.15 12.39
C TYR A 623 19.24 11.13 11.62
N CYS A 624 19.03 9.97 12.24
CA CYS A 624 18.10 8.98 11.74
C CYS A 624 16.67 9.45 11.97
N THR A 625 15.83 9.49 10.94
CA THR A 625 14.42 9.92 11.08
C THR A 625 13.48 8.77 11.46
N GLU A 626 13.88 7.53 11.22
CA GLU A 626 13.11 6.31 11.53
C GLU A 626 13.48 5.73 12.90
N PHE A 627 12.48 5.34 13.70
CA PHE A 627 12.66 4.80 15.05
C PHE A 627 13.24 3.38 15.00
N CYS A 628 14.56 3.30 14.80
CA CYS A 628 15.29 2.07 14.52
C CYS A 628 15.90 1.36 15.73
N SER A 629 15.79 1.94 16.94
CA SER A 629 16.22 1.31 18.19
C SER A 629 15.79 2.14 19.40
N ALA A 630 15.91 1.57 20.60
CA ALA A 630 15.77 2.30 21.86
C ALA A 630 16.72 3.51 22.00
N LEU A 631 17.79 3.58 21.18
CA LEU A 631 18.79 4.65 21.14
C LEU A 631 18.77 5.37 19.79
N HIS A 632 17.58 5.49 19.19
CA HIS A 632 17.36 6.20 17.94
C HIS A 632 17.68 7.71 18.06
N LEU A 633 17.40 8.33 19.21
CA LEU A 633 17.66 9.76 19.44
C LEU A 633 19.17 10.08 19.44
N GLU A 634 19.98 9.13 19.88
CA GLU A 634 21.44 9.20 19.87
C GLU A 634 22.03 8.88 18.48
N MET A 635 21.23 8.39 17.52
CA MET A 635 21.66 8.06 16.15
C MET A 635 21.81 9.32 15.29
N MET A 636 22.84 10.11 15.59
CA MET A 636 23.09 11.41 14.98
C MET A 636 24.55 11.64 14.63
N GLY A 637 24.82 12.77 13.97
CA GLY A 637 26.15 13.32 13.74
C GLY A 637 26.05 14.80 13.36
N TYR A 638 27.19 15.42 13.04
CA TYR A 638 27.26 16.84 12.69
C TYR A 638 27.93 17.07 11.34
N LEU A 639 27.24 17.80 10.45
CA LEU A 639 27.84 18.47 9.32
C LEU A 639 28.41 19.81 9.79
N LEU A 640 29.71 19.98 9.65
CA LEU A 640 30.47 21.14 10.11
C LEU A 640 30.93 21.94 8.88
N VAL A 641 30.19 23.02 8.55
CA VAL A 641 30.46 23.85 7.37
C VAL A 641 31.22 25.10 7.77
N LYS A 642 32.51 25.15 7.42
CA LYS A 642 33.42 26.26 7.75
C LYS A 642 33.48 27.27 6.61
N ASP A 643 33.47 28.57 6.89
CA ASP A 643 33.95 29.56 5.93
C ASP A 643 35.50 29.50 5.93
N PRO A 644 36.16 29.11 4.81
CA PRO A 644 37.61 28.99 4.75
C PRO A 644 38.33 30.35 4.89
N ASN A 645 37.62 31.48 4.79
CA ASN A 645 38.16 32.82 4.97
C ASN A 645 38.08 33.32 6.42
N LYS A 646 37.42 32.57 7.31
CA LYS A 646 37.10 32.97 8.68
C LYS A 646 37.94 32.22 9.70
N LYS A 647 38.22 32.86 10.83
CA LYS A 647 38.85 32.23 12.00
C LYS A 647 37.82 32.11 13.12
N TYR A 648 37.77 30.95 13.76
CA TYR A 648 36.83 30.63 14.83
C TYR A 648 37.57 30.61 16.18
N GLU A 649 37.09 31.37 17.16
CA GLU A 649 37.67 31.42 18.51
C GLU A 649 37.06 30.35 19.43
N SER A 650 37.86 29.79 20.34
CA SER A 650 37.40 28.72 21.23
C SER A 650 36.65 29.26 22.46
N ALA A 651 35.34 29.00 22.53
CA ALA A 651 34.50 29.33 23.69
C ALA A 651 34.71 28.41 24.91
N LYS A 652 35.64 27.44 24.85
CA LYS A 652 35.75 26.30 25.79
C LYS A 652 36.05 26.72 27.24
N ALA A 653 36.83 27.79 27.44
CA ALA A 653 37.38 28.16 28.74
C ALA A 653 36.38 28.82 29.72
N SER A 654 35.21 29.30 29.25
CA SER A 654 34.33 30.16 30.06
C SER A 654 32.98 29.54 30.47
N LYS A 655 32.64 28.33 29.99
CA LYS A 655 31.30 27.74 30.17
C LYS A 655 31.23 26.34 30.79
N LEU A 656 32.35 25.62 30.89
CA LEU A 656 32.35 24.25 31.41
C LEU A 656 32.49 24.23 32.94
N LYS A 657 31.47 23.71 33.64
CA LYS A 657 31.59 23.22 35.02
C LYS A 657 31.70 21.69 34.96
N THR A 658 32.78 21.13 35.48
CA THR A 658 32.93 19.68 35.63
C THR A 658 32.15 19.18 36.84
N LEU A 659 31.68 17.94 36.79
CA LEU A 659 31.20 17.22 37.98
C LEU A 659 32.33 17.11 39.02
N SER A 660 31.97 17.03 40.31
CA SER A 660 32.96 16.76 41.35
C SER A 660 33.44 15.30 41.29
N PRO A 661 34.62 14.96 41.83
CA PRO A 661 35.11 13.59 41.87
C PRO A 661 34.12 12.60 42.53
N GLU A 662 33.39 13.06 43.55
CA GLU A 662 32.39 12.26 44.26
C GLU A 662 31.16 11.98 43.38
N ALA A 663 30.69 12.99 42.63
CA ALA A 663 29.57 12.83 41.70
C ALA A 663 29.93 11.91 40.52
N LEU A 664 31.15 12.04 39.97
CA LEU A 664 31.66 11.12 38.95
C LEU A 664 31.75 9.69 39.49
N LYS A 665 32.26 9.50 40.72
CA LYS A 665 32.36 8.17 41.32
C LYS A 665 30.98 7.53 41.55
N ALA A 666 30.01 8.29 42.03
CA ALA A 666 28.64 7.81 42.24
C ALA A 666 27.97 7.38 40.92
N GLU A 667 28.14 8.14 39.83
CA GLU A 667 27.59 7.77 38.53
C GLU A 667 28.30 6.55 37.93
N TYR A 668 29.63 6.44 38.04
CA TYR A 668 30.37 5.26 37.61
C TYR A 668 29.88 3.98 38.29
N ASP A 669 29.74 3.99 39.63
CA ASP A 669 29.28 2.80 40.38
C ASP A 669 27.83 2.41 40.03
N LYS A 670 26.98 3.39 39.72
CA LYS A 670 25.61 3.20 39.23
C LYS A 670 25.58 2.53 37.85
N VAL A 671 26.36 3.02 36.87
CA VAL A 671 26.38 2.43 35.51
C VAL A 671 26.88 0.98 35.55
N ILE A 672 27.90 0.67 36.36
CA ILE A 672 28.36 -0.72 36.57
C ILE A 672 27.23 -1.62 37.09
N ALA A 673 26.42 -1.15 38.03
CA ALA A 673 25.28 -1.89 38.55
C ALA A 673 24.19 -2.11 37.47
N THR A 674 23.90 -1.10 36.65
CA THR A 674 22.97 -1.22 35.52
C THR A 674 23.47 -2.20 34.45
N ASN A 675 24.76 -2.18 34.11
CA ASN A 675 25.36 -3.11 33.16
C ASN A 675 25.22 -4.57 33.62
N LYS A 676 25.49 -4.85 34.90
CA LYS A 676 25.30 -6.18 35.48
C LYS A 676 23.85 -6.66 35.38
N ALA A 677 22.89 -5.81 35.74
CA ALA A 677 21.46 -6.17 35.69
C ALA A 677 20.98 -6.42 34.24
N THR A 678 21.50 -5.66 33.27
CA THR A 678 21.15 -5.84 31.85
C THR A 678 21.74 -7.14 31.29
N ASP A 679 22.97 -7.50 31.66
CA ASP A 679 23.58 -8.78 31.27
C ASP A 679 22.82 -9.99 31.84
N GLU A 680 22.39 -9.93 33.11
CA GLU A 680 21.56 -10.99 33.71
C GLU A 680 20.28 -11.28 32.90
N VAL A 681 19.65 -10.24 32.34
CA VAL A 681 18.51 -10.40 31.40
C VAL A 681 18.96 -11.07 30.10
N ILE A 682 20.06 -10.63 29.48
CA ILE A 682 20.61 -11.23 28.25
C ILE A 682 20.90 -12.72 28.45
N GLN A 683 21.55 -13.10 29.55
CA GLN A 683 21.88 -14.51 29.81
C GLN A 683 20.62 -15.37 29.99
N SER A 684 19.53 -14.83 30.56
CA SER A 684 18.24 -15.53 30.65
C SER A 684 17.63 -15.81 29.27
N VAL A 685 17.70 -14.84 28.36
CA VAL A 685 17.22 -14.94 26.98
C VAL A 685 18.07 -15.92 26.16
N VAL A 686 19.40 -15.86 26.29
CA VAL A 686 20.33 -16.79 25.63
C VAL A 686 20.12 -18.23 26.10
N THR A 687 19.80 -18.43 27.39
CA THR A 687 19.49 -19.75 27.95
C THR A 687 18.23 -20.32 27.29
N TYR A 688 17.12 -19.58 27.32
CA TYR A 688 15.86 -19.94 26.66
C TYR A 688 16.06 -20.36 25.20
N LEU A 689 16.72 -19.50 24.40
CA LEU A 689 16.91 -19.72 22.97
C LEU A 689 17.66 -21.03 22.67
N LYS A 690 18.72 -21.32 23.44
CA LYS A 690 19.51 -22.55 23.30
C LYS A 690 18.73 -23.80 23.74
N GLU A 691 18.03 -23.73 24.86
CA GLU A 691 17.21 -24.85 25.36
C GLU A 691 16.06 -25.21 24.41
N LYS A 692 15.52 -24.22 23.69
CA LYS A 692 14.48 -24.44 22.66
C LYS A 692 15.01 -24.64 21.24
N HIS A 693 16.33 -24.80 21.07
CA HIS A 693 16.99 -25.10 19.79
C HIS A 693 16.65 -24.11 18.66
N TYR A 694 16.80 -22.81 18.94
CA TYR A 694 16.51 -21.72 18.01
C TYR A 694 17.15 -21.88 16.62
N GLU A 695 18.26 -22.61 16.50
CA GLU A 695 18.99 -22.83 15.25
C GLU A 695 18.15 -23.55 14.18
N LYS A 696 17.07 -24.22 14.57
CA LYS A 696 16.10 -24.89 13.69
C LYS A 696 15.20 -23.90 12.94
N TYR A 697 15.13 -22.64 13.37
CA TYR A 697 14.20 -21.62 12.88
C TYR A 697 15.00 -20.50 12.20
N PRO A 698 15.14 -20.47 10.85
CA PRO A 698 16.07 -19.57 10.17
C PRO A 698 15.92 -18.09 10.54
N LYS A 699 14.68 -17.59 10.59
CA LYS A 699 14.39 -16.19 10.96
C LYS A 699 14.77 -15.85 12.41
N VAL A 700 14.60 -16.79 13.33
CA VAL A 700 15.03 -16.62 14.73
C VAL A 700 16.55 -16.65 14.80
N LYS A 701 17.19 -17.58 14.08
CA LYS A 701 18.65 -17.69 14.01
C LYS A 701 19.32 -16.43 13.46
N GLU A 702 18.72 -15.77 12.47
CA GLU A 702 19.20 -14.49 11.95
C GLU A 702 19.19 -13.40 13.04
N LEU A 703 18.09 -13.25 13.77
CA LEU A 703 17.99 -12.35 14.93
C LEU A 703 19.01 -12.69 16.03
N VAL A 704 19.20 -13.97 16.36
CA VAL A 704 20.19 -14.36 17.39
C VAL A 704 21.63 -14.12 16.92
N THR A 705 21.93 -14.33 15.64
CA THR A 705 23.25 -14.01 15.07
C THR A 705 23.53 -12.52 15.21
N ASP A 706 22.55 -11.70 14.86
CA ASP A 706 22.61 -10.25 14.96
C ASP A 706 22.72 -9.74 16.41
N ALA A 707 21.99 -10.35 17.36
CA ALA A 707 22.12 -10.05 18.80
C ALA A 707 23.53 -10.39 19.35
N LEU A 708 24.12 -11.51 18.88
CA LEU A 708 25.47 -11.95 19.26
C LEU A 708 26.56 -11.08 18.62
N ASP A 709 26.37 -10.60 17.39
CA ASP A 709 27.29 -9.66 16.72
C ASP A 709 27.42 -8.33 17.51
N GLN A 710 26.33 -7.88 18.16
CA GLN A 710 26.35 -6.74 19.10
C GLN A 710 27.05 -7.10 20.43
N TYR A 711 26.68 -8.23 21.03
CA TYR A 711 27.24 -8.66 22.34
C TYR A 711 28.76 -8.87 22.27
N GLY A 712 29.25 -9.38 21.14
CA GLY A 712 30.68 -9.58 20.87
C GLY A 712 31.54 -8.32 20.90
N LYS A 713 30.94 -7.11 20.86
CA LYS A 713 31.67 -5.83 20.98
C LYS A 713 32.02 -5.47 22.44
N ILE A 714 31.26 -5.97 23.40
CA ILE A 714 31.37 -5.59 24.82
C ILE A 714 32.79 -5.75 25.40
N PRO A 715 33.53 -6.86 25.18
CA PRO A 715 34.84 -7.06 25.82
C PRO A 715 35.89 -6.01 25.46
N GLU A 716 35.90 -5.54 24.19
CA GLU A 716 36.84 -4.51 23.73
C GLU A 716 36.52 -3.15 24.37
N VAL A 717 35.23 -2.81 24.44
CA VAL A 717 34.75 -1.54 25.04
C VAL A 717 34.98 -1.53 26.55
N LYS A 718 34.70 -2.64 27.23
CA LYS A 718 34.95 -2.78 28.67
C LYS A 718 36.43 -2.63 29.01
N ALA A 719 37.33 -3.13 28.16
CA ALA A 719 38.77 -2.92 28.33
C ALA A 719 39.16 -1.43 28.27
N LYS A 720 38.52 -0.63 27.39
CA LYS A 720 38.71 0.83 27.32
C LYS A 720 38.19 1.54 28.57
N ALA A 721 37.03 1.12 29.10
CA ALA A 721 36.49 1.62 30.36
C ALA A 721 37.43 1.35 31.55
N ASP A 722 37.89 0.11 31.68
CA ASP A 722 38.84 -0.31 32.71
C ASP A 722 40.18 0.46 32.61
N GLU A 723 40.67 0.70 31.38
CA GLU A 723 41.91 1.45 31.16
C GLU A 723 41.75 2.94 31.50
N ALA A 724 40.64 3.58 31.12
CA ALA A 724 40.34 4.96 31.48
C ALA A 724 40.23 5.12 33.01
N TYR A 725 39.52 4.21 33.68
CA TYR A 725 39.40 4.22 35.14
C TYR A 725 40.75 4.03 35.83
N LYS A 726 41.60 3.10 35.35
CA LYS A 726 42.97 2.89 35.86
C LYS A 726 43.88 4.13 35.68
N LYS A 727 43.64 4.93 34.64
CA LYS A 727 44.35 6.21 34.39
C LYS A 727 43.80 7.39 35.20
N GLY A 728 42.71 7.21 35.96
CA GLY A 728 42.05 8.26 36.73
C GLY A 728 41.08 9.12 35.91
N ASP A 729 40.84 8.79 34.64
CA ASP A 729 39.81 9.44 33.82
C ASP A 729 38.44 8.80 34.08
N VAL A 730 37.86 9.13 35.24
CA VAL A 730 36.56 8.59 35.66
C VAL A 730 35.44 9.00 34.69
N ASN A 731 35.52 10.19 34.08
CA ASN A 731 34.54 10.64 33.10
C ASN A 731 34.63 9.84 31.79
N GLY A 732 35.85 9.61 31.27
CA GLY A 732 36.08 8.71 30.14
C GLY A 732 35.65 7.27 30.45
N ALA A 733 35.87 6.79 31.67
CA ALA A 733 35.41 5.47 32.10
C ALA A 733 33.87 5.34 32.08
N ILE A 734 33.14 6.35 32.59
CA ILE A 734 31.67 6.41 32.53
C ILE A 734 31.18 6.36 31.08
N LEU A 735 31.80 7.11 30.16
CA LEU A 735 31.41 7.12 28.74
C LEU A 735 31.57 5.72 28.11
N TRP A 736 32.69 5.02 28.38
CA TRP A 736 32.89 3.67 27.88
C TRP A 736 31.97 2.63 28.55
N GLU A 737 31.64 2.77 29.84
CA GLU A 737 30.64 1.91 30.50
C GLU A 737 29.22 2.13 29.94
N TYR A 738 28.85 3.36 29.58
CA TYR A 738 27.62 3.61 28.84
C TYR A 738 27.66 2.99 27.44
N GLN A 739 28.80 3.01 26.75
CA GLN A 739 28.92 2.29 25.47
C GLN A 739 28.73 0.77 25.64
N VAL A 740 29.21 0.18 26.73
CA VAL A 740 28.91 -1.22 27.11
C VAL A 740 27.39 -1.41 27.32
N TRP A 741 26.76 -0.53 28.11
CA TRP A 741 25.31 -0.54 28.35
C TRP A 741 24.51 -0.53 27.04
N GLN A 742 24.87 0.35 26.10
CA GLN A 742 24.20 0.47 24.81
C GLN A 742 24.28 -0.83 23.99
N TYR A 743 25.43 -1.50 23.94
CA TYR A 743 25.54 -2.81 23.28
C TYR A 743 24.69 -3.87 23.98
N MET A 744 24.64 -3.87 25.31
CA MET A 744 23.76 -4.76 26.08
C MET A 744 22.27 -4.53 25.76
N VAL A 745 21.81 -3.27 25.71
CA VAL A 745 20.42 -2.94 25.35
C VAL A 745 20.08 -3.41 23.93
N LYS A 746 20.97 -3.21 22.94
CA LYS A 746 20.79 -3.71 21.57
C LYS A 746 20.70 -5.24 21.51
N THR A 747 21.58 -5.95 22.21
CA THR A 747 21.52 -7.42 22.32
C THR A 747 20.23 -7.88 22.98
N ALA A 748 19.81 -7.22 24.07
CA ALA A 748 18.61 -7.59 24.81
C ALA A 748 17.33 -7.42 23.96
N ASP A 749 17.20 -6.31 23.24
CA ASP A 749 16.04 -6.05 22.38
C ASP A 749 15.91 -7.09 21.25
N VAL A 750 16.97 -7.30 20.46
CA VAL A 750 16.97 -8.28 19.37
C VAL A 750 16.78 -9.70 19.93
N GLY A 751 17.41 -10.02 21.07
CA GLY A 751 17.26 -11.29 21.77
C GLY A 751 15.84 -11.54 22.25
N LEU A 752 15.15 -10.54 22.80
CA LEU A 752 13.75 -10.62 23.21
C LEU A 752 12.83 -10.80 22.00
N ARG A 753 13.09 -10.11 20.88
CA ARG A 753 12.36 -10.34 19.62
C ARG A 753 12.57 -11.76 19.09
N ALA A 754 13.80 -12.29 19.15
CA ALA A 754 14.10 -13.68 18.82
C ALA A 754 13.35 -14.66 19.73
N LYS A 755 13.36 -14.43 21.05
CA LYS A 755 12.60 -15.22 22.05
C LYS A 755 11.11 -15.21 21.72
N ASN A 756 10.53 -14.04 21.48
CA ASN A 756 9.09 -13.88 21.22
C ASN A 756 8.66 -14.54 19.88
N ASN A 757 9.51 -14.48 18.86
CA ASN A 757 9.27 -15.19 17.60
C ASN A 757 9.39 -16.71 17.79
N LEU A 758 10.41 -17.19 18.50
CA LEU A 758 10.57 -18.60 18.78
C LEU A 758 9.40 -19.15 19.60
N ALA A 759 8.98 -18.44 20.64
CA ALA A 759 7.82 -18.78 21.48
C ALA A 759 6.56 -19.01 20.64
N LYS A 760 6.29 -18.15 19.66
CA LYS A 760 5.14 -18.28 18.73
C LYS A 760 5.25 -19.49 17.81
N GLU A 761 6.46 -19.86 17.38
CA GLU A 761 6.71 -21.02 16.51
C GLU A 761 6.64 -22.37 17.26
N ILE A 762 6.77 -22.37 18.59
CA ILE A 762 6.74 -23.59 19.43
C ILE A 762 5.48 -23.74 20.28
N ALA A 763 4.70 -22.67 20.45
CA ALA A 763 3.49 -22.66 21.27
C ALA A 763 2.46 -23.72 20.83
N THR A 764 1.87 -24.39 21.81
CA THR A 764 0.79 -25.36 21.60
C THR A 764 -0.53 -24.64 21.24
N PRO A 765 -1.40 -25.20 20.38
CA PRO A 765 -2.70 -24.57 20.08
C PRO A 765 -3.54 -24.35 21.34
N MET A 766 -4.06 -23.14 21.53
CA MET A 766 -4.92 -22.79 22.67
C MET A 766 -6.18 -23.63 22.74
N SER A 767 -6.63 -23.94 23.95
CA SER A 767 -7.99 -24.45 24.18
C SER A 767 -9.04 -23.37 23.85
N PRO A 768 -10.31 -23.74 23.59
CA PRO A 768 -11.38 -22.75 23.40
C PRO A 768 -11.64 -21.84 24.61
N ALA A 769 -11.16 -22.19 25.80
CA ALA A 769 -11.21 -21.34 26.99
C ALA A 769 -10.01 -20.39 27.05
N ALA A 770 -8.79 -20.90 26.81
CA ALA A 770 -7.58 -20.07 26.76
C ALA A 770 -7.64 -19.02 25.63
N SER A 771 -8.21 -19.36 24.46
CA SER A 771 -8.39 -18.40 23.36
C SER A 771 -9.39 -17.28 23.71
N LYS A 772 -10.46 -17.57 24.45
CA LYS A 772 -11.37 -16.55 24.99
C LYS A 772 -10.71 -15.72 26.09
N GLY A 773 -9.83 -16.34 26.88
CA GLY A 773 -9.04 -15.67 27.89
C GLY A 773 -8.05 -14.67 27.29
N GLU A 774 -7.39 -15.00 26.19
CA GLU A 774 -6.58 -14.05 25.43
C GLU A 774 -7.44 -12.88 24.92
N GLU A 775 -8.61 -13.19 24.35
CA GLU A 775 -9.53 -12.17 23.84
C GLU A 775 -9.99 -11.22 24.97
N ALA A 776 -10.34 -11.75 26.14
CA ALA A 776 -10.74 -10.97 27.32
C ALA A 776 -9.55 -10.18 27.93
N TYR A 777 -8.35 -10.76 27.95
CA TYR A 777 -7.11 -10.10 28.38
C TYR A 777 -6.78 -8.88 27.50
N LEU A 778 -6.90 -9.03 26.18
CA LEU A 778 -6.68 -7.95 25.22
C LEU A 778 -7.79 -6.90 25.25
N LYS A 779 -9.06 -7.31 25.27
CA LYS A 779 -10.22 -6.39 25.32
C LYS A 779 -10.32 -5.61 26.62
N GLY A 780 -9.99 -6.25 27.74
CA GLY A 780 -9.92 -5.61 29.06
C GLY A 780 -8.72 -4.69 29.26
N GLY A 781 -7.91 -4.45 28.22
CA GLY A 781 -6.78 -3.52 28.27
C GLY A 781 -5.63 -3.95 29.18
N CYS A 782 -5.59 -5.21 29.62
CA CYS A 782 -4.52 -5.73 30.47
C CYS A 782 -3.16 -5.64 29.76
N ASN A 783 -3.15 -5.85 28.44
CA ASN A 783 -1.98 -5.69 27.58
C ASN A 783 -1.42 -4.25 27.50
N GLY A 784 -2.19 -3.23 27.91
CA GLY A 784 -1.72 -1.85 28.00
C GLY A 784 -0.75 -1.60 29.17
N CYS A 785 -0.74 -2.48 30.18
CA CYS A 785 0.18 -2.42 31.32
C CYS A 785 1.08 -3.66 31.41
N HIS A 786 0.58 -4.83 31.02
CA HIS A 786 1.26 -6.12 31.18
C HIS A 786 1.68 -6.68 29.82
N VAL A 787 2.96 -7.06 29.68
CA VAL A 787 3.46 -7.81 28.53
C VAL A 787 3.78 -9.21 29.01
N ILE A 788 3.29 -10.23 28.32
CA ILE A 788 3.53 -11.62 28.72
C ILE A 788 5.00 -11.97 28.45
N GLY A 789 5.72 -12.39 29.49
CA GLY A 789 7.12 -12.76 29.45
C GLY A 789 8.11 -11.58 29.58
N GLN A 790 7.62 -10.37 29.88
CA GLN A 790 8.42 -9.16 30.01
C GLN A 790 7.80 -8.14 31.00
N VAL A 791 8.63 -7.51 31.83
CA VAL A 791 8.20 -6.39 32.68
C VAL A 791 7.98 -5.13 31.83
N SER A 792 6.85 -4.45 32.02
CA SER A 792 6.43 -3.25 31.27
C SER A 792 6.00 -2.16 32.27
N SER A 793 4.94 -1.37 31.97
CA SER A 793 4.32 -0.44 32.92
C SER A 793 3.67 -1.13 34.13
N GLY A 794 3.52 -2.46 34.08
CA GLY A 794 3.19 -3.34 35.18
C GLY A 794 4.03 -4.62 35.15
N PRO A 795 3.88 -5.50 36.17
CA PRO A 795 4.66 -6.73 36.29
C PRO A 795 4.33 -7.74 35.17
N ASP A 796 5.31 -8.55 34.77
CA ASP A 796 5.09 -9.74 33.96
C ASP A 796 4.11 -10.69 34.67
N LEU A 797 3.19 -11.29 33.93
CA LEU A 797 2.17 -12.22 34.42
C LEU A 797 2.55 -13.70 34.24
N THR A 798 3.68 -14.00 33.61
CA THR A 798 4.21 -15.37 33.51
C THR A 798 4.45 -15.98 34.88
N GLY A 799 3.84 -17.13 35.15
CA GLY A 799 3.88 -17.81 36.43
C GLY A 799 3.04 -17.14 37.52
N VAL A 800 2.15 -16.18 37.20
CA VAL A 800 1.37 -15.45 38.22
C VAL A 800 0.50 -16.38 39.08
N LEU A 801 0.01 -17.47 38.49
CA LEU A 801 -0.78 -18.50 39.19
C LEU A 801 0.05 -19.30 40.21
N LEU A 802 1.38 -19.21 40.15
CA LEU A 802 2.32 -19.89 41.04
C LEU A 802 2.86 -18.98 42.16
N ARG A 803 2.64 -17.66 42.09
CA ARG A 803 3.18 -16.66 43.04
C ARG A 803 2.39 -16.55 44.34
N HIS A 804 1.18 -17.09 44.38
CA HIS A 804 0.25 -16.95 45.50
C HIS A 804 -0.31 -18.31 45.93
N GLU A 805 -0.54 -18.47 47.23
CA GLU A 805 -1.24 -19.65 47.75
C GLU A 805 -2.67 -19.67 47.19
N ASN A 806 -3.05 -20.76 46.51
CA ASN A 806 -4.28 -20.86 45.72
C ASN A 806 -4.38 -19.79 44.61
N GLY A 807 -3.32 -19.66 43.80
CA GLY A 807 -3.12 -18.57 42.84
C GLY A 807 -4.23 -18.35 41.82
N GLU A 808 -4.93 -19.38 41.35
CA GLU A 808 -6.13 -19.20 40.51
C GLU A 808 -7.19 -18.37 41.24
N LYS A 809 -7.47 -18.67 42.50
CA LYS A 809 -8.41 -17.90 43.32
C LYS A 809 -7.87 -16.50 43.63
N TRP A 810 -6.57 -16.37 43.91
CA TRP A 810 -5.98 -15.06 44.20
C TRP A 810 -6.07 -14.13 42.98
N VAL A 811 -5.68 -14.60 41.80
CA VAL A 811 -5.78 -13.86 40.53
C VAL A 811 -7.24 -13.56 40.21
N PHE A 812 -8.15 -14.51 40.45
CA PHE A 812 -9.59 -14.28 40.27
C PHE A 812 -10.09 -13.11 41.13
N ASP A 813 -9.84 -13.16 42.43
CA ASP A 813 -10.29 -12.14 43.37
C ASP A 813 -9.62 -10.78 43.10
N PHE A 814 -8.34 -10.77 42.71
CA PHE A 814 -7.58 -9.56 42.40
C PHE A 814 -8.04 -8.88 41.11
N ILE A 815 -8.30 -9.63 40.02
CA ILE A 815 -8.88 -9.05 38.80
C ILE A 815 -10.31 -8.54 39.08
N LYS A 816 -11.07 -9.24 39.92
CA LYS A 816 -12.47 -8.88 40.25
C LYS A 816 -12.58 -7.57 41.03
N ASP A 817 -11.69 -7.35 42.00
CA ASP A 817 -11.66 -6.11 42.79
C ASP A 817 -10.26 -5.77 43.31
N PRO A 818 -9.38 -5.22 42.45
CA PRO A 818 -7.99 -4.94 42.81
C PRO A 818 -7.90 -3.89 43.93
N SER A 819 -8.93 -3.07 44.12
CA SER A 819 -8.97 -2.02 45.14
C SER A 819 -8.89 -2.57 46.57
N LYS A 820 -9.44 -3.77 46.82
CA LYS A 820 -9.37 -4.45 48.11
C LYS A 820 -7.95 -4.89 48.46
N PHE A 821 -7.08 -5.07 47.46
CA PHE A 821 -5.73 -5.56 47.62
C PHE A 821 -4.68 -4.43 47.69
N TYR A 822 -5.02 -3.16 47.44
CA TYR A 822 -4.03 -2.06 47.53
C TYR A 822 -3.40 -1.89 48.93
N GLY A 823 -4.00 -2.46 49.97
CA GLY A 823 -3.46 -2.50 51.33
C GLY A 823 -2.60 -3.73 51.66
N ASP A 824 -2.55 -4.73 50.77
CA ASP A 824 -1.68 -5.89 50.89
C ASP A 824 -0.21 -5.49 50.65
N GLU A 825 0.74 -6.04 51.42
CA GLU A 825 2.14 -5.62 51.36
C GLU A 825 2.80 -5.94 50.01
N TYR A 826 2.46 -7.06 49.37
CA TYR A 826 2.98 -7.41 48.05
C TYR A 826 2.42 -6.44 46.99
N VAL A 827 1.11 -6.27 46.93
CA VAL A 827 0.47 -5.37 45.94
C VAL A 827 0.91 -3.93 46.15
N LYS A 828 1.04 -3.46 47.39
CA LYS A 828 1.60 -2.14 47.70
C LYS A 828 3.03 -2.00 47.20
N SER A 829 3.90 -2.99 47.41
CA SER A 829 5.28 -2.95 46.90
C SER A 829 5.33 -2.86 45.37
N MET A 830 4.40 -3.51 44.66
CA MET A 830 4.28 -3.39 43.20
C MET A 830 3.78 -2.00 42.79
N ILE A 831 2.79 -1.43 43.50
CA ILE A 831 2.30 -0.06 43.24
C ILE A 831 3.42 0.96 43.44
N ASP A 832 4.21 0.84 44.50
CA ASP A 832 5.32 1.75 44.80
C ASP A 832 6.47 1.59 43.78
N PHE A 833 6.71 0.39 43.25
CA PHE A 833 7.72 0.11 42.23
C PHE A 833 7.34 0.61 40.82
N PHE A 834 6.11 0.31 40.36
CA PHE A 834 5.62 0.71 39.04
C PHE A 834 5.02 2.13 39.01
N ASN A 835 4.83 2.75 40.18
CA ASN A 835 4.11 4.02 40.37
C ASN A 835 2.71 4.03 39.72
N LEU A 836 2.06 2.87 39.69
CA LEU A 836 0.80 2.63 38.98
C LEU A 836 -0.07 1.65 39.77
N ARG A 837 -1.39 1.84 39.74
CA ARG A 837 -2.37 0.93 40.37
C ARG A 837 -3.15 0.20 39.29
N MET A 838 -3.31 -1.11 39.42
CA MET A 838 -4.17 -1.89 38.52
C MET A 838 -5.62 -1.42 38.66
N PRO A 839 -6.24 -0.83 37.62
CA PRO A 839 -7.64 -0.44 37.68
C PRO A 839 -8.56 -1.67 37.70
N ASN A 840 -9.77 -1.52 38.23
CA ASN A 840 -10.79 -2.54 38.09
C ASN A 840 -11.32 -2.53 36.65
N GLN A 841 -11.03 -3.59 35.89
CA GLN A 841 -11.47 -3.73 34.48
C GLN A 841 -12.93 -4.20 34.35
N HIS A 842 -13.65 -4.34 35.47
CA HIS A 842 -15.06 -4.72 35.57
C HIS A 842 -15.44 -6.07 34.93
N MET A 843 -14.46 -6.96 34.79
CA MET A 843 -14.61 -8.27 34.15
C MET A 843 -15.62 -9.19 34.87
N SER A 844 -16.35 -9.95 34.07
CA SER A 844 -17.29 -10.98 34.52
C SER A 844 -16.58 -12.20 35.11
N ASP A 845 -17.31 -12.97 35.93
CA ASP A 845 -16.78 -14.19 36.55
C ASP A 845 -16.41 -15.29 35.54
N GLN A 846 -16.84 -15.17 34.28
CA GLN A 846 -16.44 -16.09 33.21
C GLN A 846 -15.20 -15.59 32.47
N GLU A 847 -15.14 -14.30 32.12
CA GLU A 847 -13.93 -13.71 31.51
C GLU A 847 -12.70 -13.91 32.40
N ILE A 848 -12.84 -13.73 33.73
CA ILE A 848 -11.73 -13.93 34.66
C ILE A 848 -11.28 -15.40 34.70
N LYS A 849 -12.22 -16.37 34.58
CA LYS A 849 -11.87 -17.80 34.49
C LYS A 849 -11.20 -18.13 33.16
N ASP A 850 -11.72 -17.59 32.06
CA ASP A 850 -11.13 -17.79 30.74
C ASP A 850 -9.73 -17.16 30.68
N ILE A 851 -9.52 -15.98 31.28
CA ILE A 851 -8.20 -15.35 31.48
C ILE A 851 -7.29 -16.24 32.34
N ILE A 852 -7.80 -16.91 33.36
CA ILE A 852 -7.01 -17.89 34.14
C ILE A 852 -6.64 -19.10 33.27
N GLU A 853 -7.50 -19.58 32.38
CA GLU A 853 -7.14 -20.62 31.40
C GLU A 853 -6.13 -20.12 30.36
N TYR A 854 -6.15 -18.84 29.99
CA TYR A 854 -5.10 -18.20 29.18
C TYR A 854 -3.78 -18.09 29.93
N LEU A 855 -3.81 -17.71 31.21
CA LEU A 855 -2.63 -17.67 32.08
C LEU A 855 -2.07 -19.08 32.35
N LYS A 856 -2.92 -20.12 32.45
CA LYS A 856 -2.48 -21.52 32.47
C LYS A 856 -1.79 -21.91 31.17
N TRP A 857 -2.38 -21.57 30.02
CA TRP A 857 -1.76 -21.81 28.73
C TRP A 857 -0.43 -21.05 28.59
N ILE A 858 -0.35 -19.80 29.06
CA ILE A 858 0.91 -19.05 29.16
C ILE A 858 1.91 -19.81 30.02
N ASP A 859 1.54 -20.25 31.23
CA ASP A 859 2.42 -20.92 32.17
C ASP A 859 2.88 -22.30 31.66
N GLU A 860 2.00 -23.06 31.00
CA GLU A 860 2.30 -24.31 30.30
C GLU A 860 3.29 -24.10 29.14
N ASN A 861 3.17 -22.99 28.41
CA ASN A 861 4.06 -22.60 27.32
C ASN A 861 5.24 -21.70 27.80
N ALA A 862 5.38 -21.44 29.10
CA ALA A 862 6.50 -20.73 29.73
C ALA A 862 7.53 -21.66 30.40
N GLY A 863 7.24 -22.97 30.41
CA GLY A 863 8.25 -24.04 30.53
C GLY A 863 8.87 -24.42 29.17
N MET A 864 8.39 -23.81 28.08
CA MET A 864 9.23 -23.56 26.91
C MET A 864 10.10 -22.34 27.17
#